data_AF-A0A010ZZY8-F1
#
_entry.id   AF-A0A010ZZY8-F1
#
_cell.length_a   1.000
_cell.length_b   1.000
_cell.length_c   1.000
_cell.angle_alpha   90.00
_cell.angle_beta   90.00
_cell.angle_gamma   90.00
#
_symmetry.space_group_name_H-M   'P 1'
#
loop_
_entity.id
_entity.type
_entity.pdbx_description
1 polymer ?
#
loop_
_entity_poly.entity_id
_entity_poly.type
_entity_poly.pdbx_seq_one_letter_code
_entity_poly.pdbx_strand_id
1 'polypeptide(L)'
;MATTYRIHPAIGVARLGNSPDAYFVGPERPGERPSPGTFKDEQLRIKRQAARFRIFAHHDDGSTEEITSAQARIGWTVHLANRKATNPAARNDEPDADLVIDPGPRTVEGPDQRAAFDTGVIRFAGQRPATVPLGEVRTEPDGRLLVLGGSGTSASPGGNLVGSLWNPGWYDDAADGPVTATLTLPDGSTPPVEGAWVIVGPPKFAPHQDSVVSLYDRLLSRMVALNLVPAPAATSYTADIYPILQRAADVRWVQSVGRAHGWAHPVTEQRLVDRIVGRLRPAGDMPLLAGDDSALTDVQTAHVARWKSGQYAKDWNGVPAVAAEVTPDGLDRAALEACVGGAFAPGIEAGGENDQPILLSTYTAAFRLDHTTLAPGALTVGMSLPWQDDFSACGQNWWPAPRPNDVFERVGATAAVPWDREVGSGDEMVVHWHTLGFVVPQGDQQVETEHTDAPAITLLTPHLDFADVEQGLLGMIREEVLPIRFSVRTPTTLVLTAPAHPQLTAVVAEVTVDPEQDPTAEFPIAYRTGVAPSAVPTQTFTVTEPSTGRTWPISVDANTVARRPAATALVLDRSGSLTAAGRGTQLRKAAQSLANLLPDGDGVGIVGFAADAEVLQPVLPLDAATRAASLGVLTGPGLDPSGKTSVGDGVSAGQNLLEAATGFGPKALVLLTDGVENAPKPVEDVIGETTDPVHAIEIGPPNSIGVPVLGALAGNTNGTFRTSTDTALGASTMQVLAEVTGSQPVTTANGRLAPGAVRRIPFQLTEADSGIDVLLLTPTPDAVDFRLQTPIGELIEPWQAIAAPSMRFGIAGGVTWYRLALPVQQRPGRFERAGTWHVVITPGRPRTEPAPGTDRSVLRGATATRRTAMAAVPEPAYRSELERAFAVISAPVATQRAAVAPAPGLAYALRVHAWSSLSLLADVTQFEFAPRSPVELSARLTQSGRVLSTGVSVSAEITPPTGAVTRTALTGDGGFFTGNFTVTAAGSYQVRFVAQGKAANGQPFTRERLSSAAAWVGETRPPAEG
;
A
#
# COMPACT_ATOMS: atom_id res chain seq x y z
N MET A 1 52.64 -8.73 -29.55
CA MET A 1 52.38 -9.05 -28.15
C MET A 1 51.50 -7.95 -27.59
N ALA A 2 50.23 -7.97 -27.98
CA ALA A 2 49.19 -7.19 -27.33
C ALA A 2 48.73 -8.01 -26.12
N THR A 3 49.06 -7.55 -24.92
CA THR A 3 48.55 -8.16 -23.69
C THR A 3 47.29 -7.41 -23.27
N THR A 4 46.15 -8.11 -23.17
CA THR A 4 44.94 -7.53 -22.58
C THR A 4 44.79 -8.01 -21.14
N TYR A 5 44.49 -7.08 -20.22
CA TYR A 5 44.29 -7.41 -18.82
C TYR A 5 42.80 -7.50 -18.53
N ARG A 6 42.37 -8.55 -17.83
CA ARG A 6 40.96 -8.88 -17.62
C ARG A 6 40.69 -9.30 -16.18
N ILE A 7 39.62 -8.78 -15.58
CA ILE A 7 39.15 -9.23 -14.28
C ILE A 7 38.32 -10.52 -14.44
N HIS A 8 38.59 -11.55 -13.66
CA HIS A 8 37.82 -12.79 -13.60
C HIS A 8 37.43 -13.14 -12.14
N PRO A 9 36.22 -13.68 -11.88
CA PRO A 9 35.19 -13.99 -12.85
C PRO A 9 34.59 -12.74 -13.52
N ALA A 10 34.14 -12.85 -14.76
CA ALA A 10 33.50 -11.76 -15.52
C ALA A 10 32.19 -11.30 -14.86
N ILE A 11 31.46 -12.22 -14.23
CA ILE A 11 30.34 -11.95 -13.33
C ILE A 11 30.55 -12.81 -12.07
N GLY A 12 30.94 -12.17 -10.96
CA GLY A 12 31.12 -12.84 -9.68
C GLY A 12 29.84 -12.92 -8.85
N VAL A 13 29.74 -13.93 -7.99
CA VAL A 13 28.55 -14.18 -7.16
C VAL A 13 28.93 -14.21 -5.67
N ALA A 14 28.56 -13.13 -4.98
CA ALA A 14 28.57 -13.06 -3.53
C ALA A 14 27.18 -13.43 -2.97
N ARG A 15 27.11 -13.83 -1.70
CA ARG A 15 25.83 -14.14 -1.03
C ARG A 15 25.73 -13.53 0.36
N LEU A 16 24.53 -13.10 0.68
CA LEU A 16 24.14 -12.52 1.97
C LEU A 16 24.37 -13.51 3.13
N GLY A 17 24.57 -12.98 4.33
CA GLY A 17 24.81 -13.77 5.54
C GLY A 17 24.92 -12.89 6.77
N ASN A 18 24.23 -13.23 7.86
CA ASN A 18 24.13 -12.39 9.05
C ASN A 18 25.31 -12.53 10.04
N SER A 19 26.37 -13.29 9.68
CA SER A 19 27.61 -13.28 10.45
C SER A 19 28.42 -11.99 10.17
N PRO A 20 28.79 -11.22 11.20
CA PRO A 20 29.46 -9.93 11.03
C PRO A 20 30.87 -10.09 10.45
N ASP A 21 31.60 -11.15 10.84
CA ASP A 21 33.02 -11.29 10.52
C ASP A 21 33.36 -12.56 9.72
N ALA A 22 32.56 -13.63 9.85
CA ALA A 22 32.87 -14.92 9.23
C ALA A 22 32.29 -15.04 7.82
N TYR A 23 33.13 -15.52 6.91
CA TYR A 23 32.82 -15.70 5.49
C TYR A 23 33.56 -16.91 4.91
N PHE A 24 33.18 -17.32 3.71
CA PHE A 24 33.92 -18.27 2.88
C PHE A 24 33.91 -17.79 1.42
N VAL A 25 34.83 -18.31 0.59
CA VAL A 25 34.89 -17.96 -0.84
C VAL A 25 34.01 -18.93 -1.65
N GLY A 26 33.32 -18.43 -2.67
CA GLY A 26 32.55 -19.25 -3.61
C GLY A 26 33.43 -20.18 -4.47
N PRO A 27 32.84 -21.01 -5.34
CA PRO A 27 33.58 -21.90 -6.24
C PRO A 27 34.50 -21.12 -7.18
N GLU A 28 35.76 -21.55 -7.32
CA GLU A 28 36.72 -20.95 -8.26
C GLU A 28 37.04 -21.87 -9.45
N ARG A 29 36.55 -23.12 -9.43
CA ARG A 29 36.85 -24.16 -10.42
C ARG A 29 35.59 -24.94 -10.83
N PRO A 30 35.42 -25.29 -12.12
CA PRO A 30 34.29 -26.11 -12.54
C PRO A 30 34.22 -27.44 -11.79
N GLY A 31 33.01 -27.79 -11.31
CA GLY A 31 32.75 -28.95 -10.45
C GLY A 31 33.09 -28.76 -8.96
N GLU A 32 33.68 -27.63 -8.56
CA GLU A 32 33.96 -27.34 -7.14
C GLU A 32 32.67 -27.04 -6.36
N ARG A 33 32.61 -27.52 -5.11
CA ARG A 33 31.51 -27.25 -4.16
C ARG A 33 32.07 -26.58 -2.90
N PRO A 34 31.48 -25.49 -2.38
CA PRO A 34 31.99 -24.84 -1.18
C PRO A 34 31.88 -25.79 0.03
N SER A 35 32.95 -25.95 0.79
CA SER A 35 32.94 -26.78 2.02
C SER A 35 33.71 -26.09 3.16
N PRO A 36 33.13 -25.03 3.76
CA PRO A 36 33.76 -24.22 4.81
C PRO A 36 33.78 -24.88 6.20
N GLY A 37 33.60 -26.21 6.27
CA GLY A 37 33.39 -26.97 7.51
C GLY A 37 31.97 -26.81 8.07
N THR A 38 31.56 -25.56 8.34
CA THR A 38 30.19 -25.16 8.72
C THR A 38 29.77 -23.94 7.90
N PHE A 39 28.50 -23.85 7.52
CA PHE A 39 27.95 -22.68 6.82
C PHE A 39 27.50 -21.58 7.78
N LYS A 40 27.30 -21.90 9.07
CA LYS A 40 27.04 -20.96 10.15
C LYS A 40 28.26 -20.81 11.07
N ASP A 41 28.34 -19.67 11.76
CA ASP A 41 29.36 -19.41 12.78
C ASP A 41 29.00 -20.03 14.15
N GLU A 42 29.85 -19.81 15.16
CA GLU A 42 29.65 -20.33 16.52
C GLU A 42 28.39 -19.79 17.23
N GLN A 43 27.77 -18.73 16.71
CA GLN A 43 26.50 -18.18 17.17
C GLN A 43 25.34 -18.56 16.25
N LEU A 44 25.55 -19.52 15.35
CA LEU A 44 24.58 -20.03 14.37
C LEU A 44 24.06 -18.95 13.40
N ARG A 45 24.89 -17.94 13.11
CA ARG A 45 24.65 -16.95 12.05
C ARG A 45 25.28 -17.41 10.74
N ILE A 46 24.59 -17.22 9.62
CA ILE A 46 25.05 -17.64 8.29
C ILE A 46 26.28 -16.83 7.88
N LYS A 47 27.36 -17.54 7.52
CA LYS A 47 28.59 -16.95 6.96
C LYS A 47 28.32 -16.39 5.58
N ARG A 48 28.85 -15.19 5.30
CA ARG A 48 28.74 -14.57 3.98
C ARG A 48 29.53 -15.36 2.93
N GLN A 49 29.03 -15.48 1.70
CA GLN A 49 29.83 -16.00 0.59
C GLN A 49 30.50 -14.82 -0.12
N ALA A 50 31.83 -14.80 -0.16
CA ALA A 50 32.62 -13.82 -0.87
C ALA A 50 32.82 -14.23 -2.34
N ALA A 51 32.67 -13.27 -3.25
CA ALA A 51 33.18 -13.39 -4.61
C ALA A 51 34.65 -12.95 -4.62
N ARG A 52 35.56 -13.85 -5.03
CA ARG A 52 36.98 -13.54 -5.21
C ARG A 52 37.26 -13.16 -6.66
N PHE A 53 37.93 -12.03 -6.87
CA PHE A 53 38.31 -11.52 -8.18
C PHE A 53 39.84 -11.48 -8.34
N ARG A 54 40.29 -11.84 -9.54
CA ARG A 54 41.68 -11.95 -9.97
C ARG A 54 41.86 -11.17 -11.27
N ILE A 55 43.07 -10.69 -11.55
CA ILE A 55 43.41 -10.08 -12.85
C ILE A 55 44.25 -11.10 -13.62
N PHE A 56 43.89 -11.34 -14.89
CA PHE A 56 44.69 -12.15 -15.80
C PHE A 56 45.20 -11.31 -16.97
N ALA A 57 46.47 -11.48 -17.31
CA ALA A 57 47.03 -11.10 -18.59
C ALA A 57 46.68 -12.18 -19.63
N HIS A 58 46.12 -11.78 -20.77
CA HIS A 58 45.83 -12.64 -21.92
C HIS A 58 46.80 -12.26 -23.05
N HIS A 59 47.46 -13.25 -23.65
CA HIS A 59 48.50 -13.05 -24.66
C HIS A 59 48.07 -13.49 -26.07
N ASP A 60 48.71 -12.92 -27.10
CA ASP A 60 48.45 -13.23 -28.53
C ASP A 60 48.58 -14.72 -28.89
N ASP A 61 49.30 -15.52 -28.11
CA ASP A 61 49.49 -16.96 -28.31
C ASP A 61 48.42 -17.84 -27.61
N GLY A 62 47.47 -17.21 -26.92
CA GLY A 62 46.41 -17.88 -26.16
C GLY A 62 46.80 -18.30 -24.75
N SER A 63 48.03 -18.00 -24.29
CA SER A 63 48.41 -18.20 -22.90
C SER A 63 47.86 -17.11 -21.97
N THR A 64 47.69 -17.44 -20.68
CA THR A 64 47.18 -16.52 -19.66
C THR A 64 47.98 -16.59 -18.36
N GLU A 65 48.34 -15.46 -17.78
CA GLU A 65 49.07 -15.35 -16.49
C GLU A 65 48.22 -14.59 -15.45
N GLU A 66 48.16 -15.08 -14.21
CA GLU A 66 47.54 -14.34 -13.09
C GLU A 66 48.48 -13.23 -12.59
N ILE A 67 47.95 -12.01 -12.50
CA ILE A 67 48.67 -10.83 -12.04
C ILE A 67 48.30 -10.53 -10.58
N THR A 68 49.30 -10.58 -9.70
CA THR A 68 49.16 -10.37 -8.25
C THR A 68 49.99 -9.17 -7.78
N SER A 69 49.93 -8.86 -6.48
CA SER A 69 50.77 -7.84 -5.84
C SER A 69 52.28 -8.08 -6.01
N ALA A 70 52.70 -9.30 -6.38
CA ALA A 70 54.09 -9.62 -6.69
C ALA A 70 54.55 -9.10 -8.07
N GLN A 71 53.63 -8.98 -9.05
CA GLN A 71 53.93 -8.49 -10.39
C GLN A 71 53.59 -7.01 -10.59
N ALA A 72 52.61 -6.46 -9.86
CA ALA A 72 52.09 -5.11 -10.11
C ALA A 72 51.47 -4.48 -8.86
N ARG A 73 51.38 -3.14 -8.82
CA ARG A 73 50.48 -2.45 -7.89
C ARG A 73 49.06 -2.57 -8.44
N ILE A 74 48.14 -3.08 -7.63
CA ILE A 74 46.72 -3.24 -7.98
C ILE A 74 45.89 -2.31 -7.10
N GLY A 75 45.05 -1.48 -7.73
CA GLY A 75 43.95 -0.78 -7.09
C GLY A 75 42.62 -1.34 -7.60
N TRP A 76 41.67 -1.60 -6.71
CA TRP A 76 40.34 -2.10 -7.06
C TRP A 76 39.28 -1.06 -6.74
N THR A 77 38.29 -0.91 -7.62
CA THR A 77 37.11 -0.06 -7.39
C THR A 77 35.83 -0.85 -7.68
N VAL A 78 34.91 -0.91 -6.71
CA VAL A 78 33.62 -1.60 -6.80
C VAL A 78 32.49 -0.63 -6.45
N HIS A 79 31.37 -0.69 -7.16
CA HIS A 79 30.20 0.17 -6.93
C HIS A 79 28.93 -0.66 -6.79
N LEU A 80 28.62 -1.12 -5.57
CA LEU A 80 27.36 -1.80 -5.28
C LEU A 80 26.20 -0.80 -5.13
N ALA A 81 25.03 -1.14 -5.66
CA ALA A 81 23.77 -0.46 -5.36
C ALA A 81 22.57 -1.43 -5.41
N ASN A 82 21.46 -1.05 -4.79
CA ASN A 82 20.16 -1.73 -4.91
C ASN A 82 19.15 -0.78 -5.57
N ARG A 83 18.42 -1.27 -6.57
CA ARG A 83 17.36 -0.52 -7.28
C ARG A 83 15.97 -1.14 -7.16
N LYS A 84 15.79 -2.26 -6.45
CA LYS A 84 14.52 -3.01 -6.44
C LYS A 84 13.29 -2.16 -6.12
N ALA A 85 13.41 -1.17 -5.24
CA ALA A 85 12.30 -0.29 -4.88
C ALA A 85 11.84 0.63 -6.03
N THR A 86 12.67 0.87 -7.07
CA THR A 86 12.27 1.60 -8.29
C THR A 86 11.51 0.72 -9.29
N ASN A 87 11.37 -0.59 -9.03
CA ASN A 87 10.62 -1.47 -9.91
C ASN A 87 9.12 -1.10 -9.86
N PRO A 88 8.46 -0.81 -11.00
CA PRO A 88 7.03 -0.47 -11.01
C PRO A 88 6.12 -1.53 -10.35
N ALA A 89 6.53 -2.80 -10.34
CA ALA A 89 5.81 -3.86 -9.65
C ALA A 89 5.72 -3.64 -8.14
N ALA A 90 6.67 -2.91 -7.53
CA ALA A 90 6.68 -2.56 -6.11
C ALA A 90 5.69 -1.45 -5.75
N ARG A 91 5.14 -0.72 -6.73
CA ARG A 91 4.11 0.33 -6.53
C ARG A 91 4.53 1.43 -5.53
N ASN A 92 5.79 1.84 -5.63
CA ASN A 92 6.28 3.05 -4.99
C ASN A 92 6.11 4.20 -6.00
N ASP A 93 5.53 5.33 -5.56
CA ASP A 93 5.25 6.51 -6.39
C ASP A 93 6.34 7.60 -6.26
N GLU A 94 7.33 7.36 -5.41
CA GLU A 94 8.48 8.23 -5.15
C GLU A 94 9.48 8.25 -6.32
N PRO A 95 10.25 9.34 -6.50
CA PRO A 95 11.28 9.39 -7.54
C PRO A 95 12.45 8.44 -7.23
N ASP A 96 13.04 7.84 -8.28
CA ASP A 96 14.19 6.92 -8.18
C ASP A 96 15.32 7.40 -7.25
N ALA A 97 15.59 8.71 -7.20
CA ALA A 97 16.63 9.30 -6.36
C ALA A 97 16.43 9.08 -4.85
N ASP A 98 15.21 8.76 -4.42
CA ASP A 98 14.87 8.41 -3.04
C ASP A 98 14.75 6.89 -2.83
N LEU A 99 14.47 6.13 -3.89
CA LEU A 99 14.25 4.68 -3.86
C LEU A 99 15.50 3.83 -4.13
N VAL A 100 16.56 4.40 -4.74
CA VAL A 100 17.82 3.69 -4.99
C VAL A 100 18.76 3.79 -3.78
N ILE A 101 19.14 2.63 -3.22
CA ILE A 101 20.22 2.55 -2.22
C ILE A 101 21.56 2.58 -2.96
N ASP A 102 22.18 3.77 -3.02
CA ASP A 102 23.51 3.95 -3.60
C ASP A 102 24.51 4.54 -2.58
N PRO A 103 25.37 3.71 -1.96
CA PRO A 103 26.46 4.17 -1.09
C PRO A 103 27.64 4.81 -1.85
N GLY A 104 27.64 4.76 -3.19
CA GLY A 104 28.76 5.15 -4.05
C GLY A 104 29.89 4.12 -4.12
N PRO A 105 30.86 4.31 -5.04
CA PRO A 105 31.98 3.39 -5.20
C PRO A 105 32.88 3.32 -3.95
N ARG A 106 33.60 2.21 -3.81
CA ARG A 106 34.67 2.01 -2.83
C ARG A 106 35.93 1.58 -3.53
N THR A 107 37.05 2.21 -3.18
CA THR A 107 38.37 1.96 -3.77
C THR A 107 39.33 1.48 -2.69
N VAL A 108 40.11 0.46 -2.99
CA VAL A 108 41.16 -0.10 -2.13
C VAL A 108 42.45 -0.27 -2.94
N GLU A 109 43.59 0.15 -2.38
CA GLU A 109 44.87 0.22 -3.10
C GLU A 109 45.97 -0.61 -2.41
N GLY A 110 46.24 -1.80 -2.94
CA GLY A 110 47.19 -2.75 -2.37
C GLY A 110 46.57 -3.78 -1.40
N PRO A 111 47.40 -4.66 -0.81
CA PRO A 111 46.95 -5.78 0.01
C PRO A 111 46.42 -5.37 1.38
N ASP A 112 45.68 -6.27 2.02
CA ASP A 112 45.17 -6.19 3.40
C ASP A 112 44.33 -4.94 3.73
N GLN A 113 43.65 -4.37 2.73
CA GLN A 113 42.73 -3.24 2.88
C GLN A 113 41.28 -3.69 2.97
N ARG A 114 40.41 -2.81 3.49
CA ARG A 114 38.96 -3.00 3.55
C ARG A 114 38.20 -1.68 3.37
N ALA A 115 37.00 -1.72 2.79
CA ALA A 115 36.08 -0.60 2.75
C ALA A 115 34.61 -1.08 2.77
N ALA A 116 33.76 -0.42 3.56
CA ALA A 116 32.35 -0.79 3.74
C ALA A 116 31.42 0.07 2.87
N PHE A 117 30.30 -0.51 2.44
CA PHE A 117 29.23 0.14 1.69
C PHE A 117 28.08 0.56 2.63
N ASP A 118 28.40 1.34 3.65
CA ASP A 118 27.57 1.64 4.83
C ASP A 118 26.82 2.99 4.79
N THR A 119 26.87 3.70 3.67
CA THR A 119 26.33 5.07 3.53
C THR A 119 25.12 5.18 2.59
N GLY A 120 24.59 4.08 2.07
CA GLY A 120 23.41 4.08 1.20
C GLY A 120 22.16 4.44 2.00
N VAL A 121 21.26 5.25 1.44
CA VAL A 121 20.04 5.70 2.12
C VAL A 121 18.84 5.56 1.18
N ILE A 122 17.74 5.03 1.70
CA ILE A 122 16.44 4.98 1.03
C ILE A 122 15.41 5.85 1.77
N ARG A 123 14.44 6.42 1.04
CA ARG A 123 13.33 7.21 1.57
C ARG A 123 12.01 6.81 0.92
N PHE A 124 10.97 6.76 1.74
CA PHE A 124 9.59 6.62 1.30
C PHE A 124 8.80 7.85 1.76
N ALA A 125 7.72 8.18 1.06
CA ALA A 125 6.92 9.36 1.30
C ALA A 125 6.29 9.33 2.69
N GLY A 126 6.58 10.35 3.50
CA GLY A 126 6.09 10.44 4.88
C GLY A 126 6.64 9.34 5.80
N GLN A 127 7.86 8.85 5.55
CA GLN A 127 8.57 7.88 6.39
C GLN A 127 9.99 8.38 6.72
N ARG A 128 10.58 7.96 7.84
CA ARG A 128 11.99 8.27 8.12
C ARG A 128 12.94 7.60 7.13
N PRO A 129 13.96 8.31 6.63
CA PRO A 129 15.03 7.71 5.82
C PRO A 129 15.75 6.57 6.55
N ALA A 130 16.00 5.47 5.86
CA ALA A 130 16.74 4.33 6.38
C ALA A 130 18.12 4.23 5.74
N THR A 131 19.18 4.06 6.56
CA THR A 131 20.54 3.79 6.07
C THR A 131 20.73 2.27 5.93
N VAL A 132 21.16 1.82 4.76
CA VAL A 132 21.20 0.39 4.39
C VAL A 132 22.61 0.00 3.94
N PRO A 133 23.35 -0.80 4.75
CA PRO A 133 24.67 -1.29 4.36
C PRO A 133 24.59 -2.43 3.32
N LEU A 134 25.24 -2.27 2.17
CA LEU A 134 25.23 -3.27 1.07
C LEU A 134 26.39 -4.28 1.11
N GLY A 135 27.24 -4.23 2.13
CA GLY A 135 28.38 -5.13 2.32
C GLY A 135 29.73 -4.43 2.40
N GLU A 136 30.79 -5.09 1.93
CA GLU A 136 32.17 -4.58 1.98
C GLU A 136 33.07 -5.19 0.90
N VAL A 137 34.17 -4.49 0.59
CA VAL A 137 35.31 -5.02 -0.16
C VAL A 137 36.53 -5.23 0.74
N ARG A 138 37.34 -6.24 0.44
CA ARG A 138 38.61 -6.53 1.11
C ARG A 138 39.68 -6.93 0.07
N THR A 139 40.95 -6.67 0.34
CA THR A 139 42.07 -7.24 -0.44
C THR A 139 42.86 -8.26 0.36
N GLU A 140 43.28 -9.33 -0.30
CA GLU A 140 44.13 -10.38 0.27
C GLU A 140 45.63 -9.99 0.19
N PRO A 141 46.54 -10.69 0.89
CA PRO A 141 47.98 -10.38 0.86
C PRO A 141 48.62 -10.38 -0.54
N ASP A 142 48.09 -11.17 -1.47
CA ASP A 142 48.50 -11.22 -2.88
C ASP A 142 47.75 -10.21 -3.78
N GLY A 143 46.95 -9.32 -3.19
CA GLY A 143 46.26 -8.24 -3.90
C GLY A 143 44.98 -8.68 -4.64
N ARG A 144 44.52 -9.93 -4.49
CA ARG A 144 43.18 -10.34 -4.94
C ARG A 144 42.10 -9.57 -4.19
N LEU A 145 40.97 -9.34 -4.86
CA LEU A 145 39.80 -8.67 -4.29
C LEU A 145 38.80 -9.71 -3.79
N LEU A 146 38.24 -9.47 -2.61
CA LEU A 146 37.05 -10.13 -2.09
C LEU A 146 35.91 -9.12 -2.03
N VAL A 147 34.75 -9.44 -2.62
CA VAL A 147 33.50 -8.70 -2.43
C VAL A 147 32.58 -9.53 -1.55
N LEU A 148 32.12 -8.96 -0.44
CA LEU A 148 31.18 -9.58 0.49
C LEU A 148 29.88 -8.77 0.47
N GLY A 149 28.75 -9.47 0.42
CA GLY A 149 27.42 -8.85 0.46
C GLY A 149 27.02 -8.28 1.82
N GLY A 150 25.79 -7.76 1.85
CA GLY A 150 25.08 -7.36 3.07
C GLY A 150 24.81 -8.50 4.05
N SER A 151 24.08 -8.17 5.11
CA SER A 151 23.78 -9.06 6.23
C SER A 151 22.53 -9.94 5.99
N GLY A 152 21.79 -9.72 4.91
CA GLY A 152 20.47 -10.33 4.68
C GLY A 152 19.34 -9.59 5.41
N THR A 153 19.50 -8.28 5.61
CA THR A 153 18.53 -7.40 6.28
C THR A 153 17.53 -6.81 5.29
N SER A 154 16.25 -6.90 5.65
CA SER A 154 15.13 -6.34 4.89
C SER A 154 14.12 -5.72 5.86
N ALA A 155 13.50 -4.61 5.48
CA ALA A 155 12.52 -3.91 6.32
C ALA A 155 11.58 -3.01 5.52
N SER A 156 10.47 -2.64 6.15
CA SER A 156 9.63 -1.50 5.77
C SER A 156 9.62 -0.46 6.88
N PRO A 157 10.06 0.80 6.64
CA PRO A 157 9.99 1.86 7.66
C PRO A 157 8.57 2.12 8.17
N GLY A 158 7.55 1.99 7.31
CA GLY A 158 6.14 2.14 7.68
C GLY A 158 5.51 0.92 8.37
N GLY A 159 6.26 -0.16 8.60
CA GLY A 159 5.73 -1.39 9.20
C GLY A 159 4.72 -2.14 8.31
N ASN A 160 4.84 -1.98 6.98
CA ASN A 160 4.06 -2.75 6.02
C ASN A 160 4.38 -4.24 6.17
N LEU A 161 3.37 -5.11 5.98
CA LEU A 161 3.60 -6.56 5.92
C LEU A 161 4.08 -6.97 4.53
N VAL A 162 4.63 -8.17 4.45
CA VAL A 162 4.89 -8.88 3.20
C VAL A 162 3.59 -9.53 2.70
N GLY A 163 3.19 -9.26 1.45
CA GLY A 163 1.95 -9.77 0.86
C GLY A 163 2.00 -10.11 -0.64
N SER A 164 3.07 -9.75 -1.35
CA SER A 164 3.30 -10.10 -2.76
C SER A 164 4.77 -9.92 -3.13
N LEU A 165 5.26 -10.62 -4.16
CA LEU A 165 6.69 -10.63 -4.56
C LEU A 165 7.36 -9.25 -4.68
N TRP A 166 6.60 -8.18 -4.93
CA TRP A 166 7.07 -6.81 -4.78
C TRP A 166 6.16 -6.05 -3.82
N ASN A 167 6.71 -5.58 -2.70
CA ASN A 167 5.94 -4.92 -1.64
C ASN A 167 6.26 -3.40 -1.60
N PRO A 168 5.24 -2.52 -1.54
CA PRO A 168 5.45 -1.07 -1.43
C PRO A 168 6.03 -0.71 -0.06
N GLY A 169 6.90 0.30 -0.03
CA GLY A 169 7.55 0.77 1.19
C GLY A 169 8.57 -0.19 1.81
N TRP A 170 9.05 -1.20 1.07
CA TRP A 170 10.04 -2.19 1.51
C TRP A 170 11.42 -1.99 0.86
N TYR A 171 12.47 -2.41 1.55
CA TYR A 171 13.82 -2.55 1.01
C TYR A 171 14.52 -3.83 1.48
N ASP A 172 15.60 -4.21 0.80
CA ASP A 172 16.56 -5.22 1.24
C ASP A 172 18.02 -4.81 0.96
N ASP A 173 18.99 -5.61 1.43
CA ASP A 173 20.42 -5.38 1.27
C ASP A 173 21.10 -6.28 0.21
N ALA A 174 20.31 -6.85 -0.70
CA ALA A 174 20.82 -7.39 -1.96
C ALA A 174 21.39 -6.25 -2.83
N ALA A 175 22.28 -6.56 -3.76
CA ALA A 175 22.91 -5.55 -4.62
C ALA A 175 23.53 -6.17 -5.87
N ASP A 176 23.85 -5.34 -6.86
CA ASP A 176 24.83 -5.67 -7.89
C ASP A 176 25.68 -4.44 -8.24
N GLY A 177 26.75 -4.62 -9.00
CA GLY A 177 27.71 -3.54 -9.26
C GLY A 177 28.86 -3.86 -10.21
N PRO A 178 29.42 -2.87 -10.92
CA PRO A 178 30.68 -3.03 -11.64
C PRO A 178 31.86 -3.20 -10.68
N VAL A 179 32.80 -4.03 -11.11
CA VAL A 179 34.12 -4.28 -10.53
C VAL A 179 35.16 -3.83 -11.56
N THR A 180 36.03 -2.91 -11.16
CA THR A 180 37.08 -2.34 -12.01
C THR A 180 38.41 -2.32 -11.28
N ALA A 181 39.51 -2.23 -12.03
CA ALA A 181 40.84 -2.21 -11.45
C ALA A 181 41.79 -1.26 -12.20
N THR A 182 42.72 -0.68 -11.47
CA THR A 182 43.89 0.02 -12.00
C THR A 182 45.12 -0.84 -11.75
N LEU A 183 45.94 -1.01 -12.79
CA LEU A 183 47.19 -1.75 -12.72
C LEU A 183 48.36 -0.76 -12.87
N THR A 184 49.43 -0.92 -12.10
CA THR A 184 50.72 -0.28 -12.37
C THR A 184 51.81 -1.33 -12.41
N LEU A 185 52.38 -1.54 -13.58
CA LEU A 185 53.45 -2.50 -13.83
C LEU A 185 54.82 -1.98 -13.32
N PRO A 186 55.85 -2.84 -13.19
CA PRO A 186 57.17 -2.44 -12.67
C PRO A 186 57.92 -1.41 -13.52
N ASP A 187 57.53 -1.24 -14.80
CA ASP A 187 58.05 -0.20 -15.70
C ASP A 187 57.32 1.15 -15.54
N GLY A 188 56.33 1.22 -14.65
CA GLY A 188 55.49 2.40 -14.39
C GLY A 188 54.30 2.55 -15.35
N SER A 189 54.10 1.62 -16.29
CA SER A 189 52.96 1.66 -17.20
C SER A 189 51.65 1.25 -16.51
N THR A 190 50.55 1.83 -16.98
CA THR A 190 49.20 1.61 -16.46
C THR A 190 48.27 1.14 -17.60
N PRO A 191 48.35 -0.14 -18.01
CA PRO A 191 47.50 -0.67 -19.07
C PRO A 191 46.02 -0.71 -18.64
N PRO A 192 45.07 -0.55 -19.57
CA PRO A 192 43.65 -0.71 -19.26
C PRO A 192 43.33 -2.15 -18.86
N VAL A 193 42.45 -2.29 -17.88
CA VAL A 193 41.92 -3.59 -17.42
C VAL A 193 40.44 -3.66 -17.78
N GLU A 194 40.01 -4.70 -18.49
CA GLU A 194 38.61 -4.95 -18.78
C GLU A 194 37.87 -5.32 -17.47
N GLY A 195 36.80 -4.58 -17.19
CA GLY A 195 35.98 -4.72 -15.99
C GLY A 195 35.19 -6.03 -15.92
N ALA A 196 34.68 -6.32 -14.73
CA ALA A 196 33.76 -7.41 -14.42
C ALA A 196 32.54 -6.85 -13.65
N TRP A 197 31.57 -7.70 -13.35
CA TRP A 197 30.42 -7.38 -12.51
C TRP A 197 30.37 -8.27 -11.26
N VAL A 198 29.63 -7.85 -10.25
CA VAL A 198 29.30 -8.68 -9.08
C VAL A 198 27.80 -8.64 -8.82
N ILE A 199 27.23 -9.81 -8.48
CA ILE A 199 25.86 -9.97 -8.01
C ILE A 199 25.91 -10.44 -6.56
N VAL A 200 25.13 -9.80 -5.69
CA VAL A 200 24.93 -10.18 -4.29
C VAL A 200 23.54 -10.78 -4.15
N GLY A 201 23.46 -12.11 -4.18
CA GLY A 201 22.21 -12.85 -4.10
C GLY A 201 21.91 -13.42 -2.70
N PRO A 202 20.72 -14.04 -2.52
CA PRO A 202 20.39 -14.82 -1.33
C PRO A 202 21.38 -15.95 -1.02
N PRO A 203 21.40 -16.50 0.21
CA PRO A 203 22.12 -17.74 0.52
C PRO A 203 21.64 -18.90 -0.36
N LYS A 204 22.55 -19.83 -0.67
CA LYS A 204 22.23 -21.10 -1.35
C LYS A 204 22.21 -22.22 -0.33
N PHE A 205 21.03 -22.66 0.10
CA PHE A 205 20.89 -23.60 1.20
C PHE A 205 21.21 -25.05 0.83
N ALA A 206 21.19 -25.46 -0.45
CA ALA A 206 21.84 -26.70 -0.89
C ALA A 206 23.08 -26.38 -1.75
N PRO A 207 24.21 -25.93 -1.15
CA PRO A 207 25.36 -25.42 -1.88
C PRO A 207 26.06 -26.47 -2.77
N HIS A 208 25.78 -27.75 -2.55
CA HIS A 208 26.36 -28.86 -3.31
C HIS A 208 25.47 -29.33 -4.47
N GLN A 209 24.24 -28.80 -4.57
CA GLN A 209 23.28 -29.03 -5.66
C GLN A 209 23.40 -27.95 -6.74
N ASP A 210 23.18 -28.30 -8.01
CA ASP A 210 23.04 -27.32 -9.09
C ASP A 210 21.68 -27.49 -9.78
N SER A 211 21.10 -26.37 -10.22
CA SER A 211 19.91 -26.36 -11.08
C SER A 211 20.22 -26.98 -12.45
N VAL A 212 19.29 -27.78 -12.98
CA VAL A 212 19.42 -28.44 -14.30
C VAL A 212 19.77 -27.43 -15.40
N VAL A 213 19.14 -26.26 -15.35
CA VAL A 213 19.56 -25.05 -16.07
C VAL A 213 20.20 -24.11 -15.06
N SER A 214 21.53 -24.00 -15.08
CA SER A 214 22.27 -23.01 -14.28
C SER A 214 22.32 -21.65 -14.99
N LEU A 215 22.67 -20.59 -14.25
CA LEU A 215 22.84 -19.27 -14.86
C LEU A 215 23.92 -19.28 -15.96
N TYR A 216 24.96 -20.11 -15.81
CA TYR A 216 25.94 -20.35 -16.86
C TYR A 216 25.32 -20.95 -18.12
N ASP A 217 24.46 -21.99 -17.99
CA ASP A 217 23.80 -22.63 -19.15
C ASP A 217 22.92 -21.63 -19.92
N ARG A 218 22.19 -20.77 -19.19
CA ARG A 218 21.33 -19.72 -19.77
C ARG A 218 22.16 -18.63 -20.46
N LEU A 219 23.19 -18.12 -19.80
CA LEU A 219 24.06 -17.10 -20.37
C LEU A 219 24.91 -17.60 -21.53
N LEU A 220 25.38 -18.85 -21.51
CA LEU A 220 26.06 -19.49 -22.64
C LEU A 220 25.15 -19.52 -23.87
N SER A 221 23.88 -19.90 -23.71
CA SER A 221 22.89 -19.86 -24.80
C SER A 221 22.69 -18.44 -25.34
N ARG A 222 22.69 -17.43 -24.46
CA ARG A 222 22.61 -16.01 -24.85
C ARG A 222 23.87 -15.54 -25.59
N MET A 223 25.07 -15.91 -25.12
CA MET A 223 26.34 -15.56 -25.78
C MET A 223 26.45 -16.19 -27.17
N VAL A 224 25.94 -17.42 -27.34
CA VAL A 224 25.83 -18.07 -28.66
C VAL A 224 24.86 -17.32 -29.57
N ALA A 225 23.68 -16.93 -29.08
CA ALA A 225 22.70 -16.16 -29.86
C ALA A 225 23.23 -14.76 -30.27
N LEU A 226 24.10 -14.15 -29.46
CA LEU A 226 24.79 -12.89 -29.75
C LEU A 226 26.04 -13.05 -30.63
N ASN A 227 26.42 -14.28 -31.01
CA ASN A 227 27.68 -14.61 -31.72
C ASN A 227 28.96 -14.23 -30.96
N LEU A 228 28.89 -14.07 -29.64
CA LEU A 228 30.04 -13.81 -28.75
C LEU A 228 30.77 -15.10 -28.37
N VAL A 229 30.09 -16.26 -28.47
CA VAL A 229 30.66 -17.61 -28.31
C VAL A 229 30.19 -18.48 -29.48
N PRO A 230 31.05 -19.30 -30.12
CA PRO A 230 30.61 -20.19 -31.19
C PRO A 230 29.68 -21.29 -30.67
N ALA A 231 28.62 -21.60 -31.43
CA ALA A 231 27.71 -22.70 -31.10
C ALA A 231 28.47 -24.06 -31.04
N PRO A 232 28.27 -24.90 -30.01
CA PRO A 232 28.96 -26.19 -29.91
C PRO A 232 28.64 -27.12 -31.08
N ALA A 233 29.67 -27.49 -31.85
CA ALA A 233 29.57 -28.35 -33.03
C ALA A 233 29.55 -29.86 -32.72
N ALA A 234 29.95 -30.26 -31.51
CA ALA A 234 30.02 -31.65 -31.06
C ALA A 234 29.32 -31.81 -29.70
N THR A 235 29.16 -33.06 -29.26
CA THR A 235 28.66 -33.39 -27.92
C THR A 235 29.58 -34.42 -27.26
N SER A 236 30.03 -34.13 -26.06
CA SER A 236 30.63 -35.07 -25.10
C SER A 236 29.53 -35.68 -24.23
N TYR A 237 29.58 -36.99 -23.96
CA TYR A 237 28.69 -37.55 -22.95
C TYR A 237 29.05 -36.99 -21.56
N THR A 238 30.34 -36.90 -21.27
CA THR A 238 30.87 -36.57 -19.95
C THR A 238 30.77 -35.08 -19.62
N ALA A 239 30.98 -34.18 -20.58
CA ALA A 239 30.94 -32.74 -20.36
C ALA A 239 29.55 -32.10 -20.56
N ASP A 240 28.71 -32.65 -21.45
CA ASP A 240 27.46 -31.97 -21.86
C ASP A 240 26.18 -32.72 -21.46
N ILE A 241 26.20 -34.06 -21.43
CA ILE A 241 25.00 -34.87 -21.14
C ILE A 241 24.94 -35.29 -19.67
N TYR A 242 26.08 -35.71 -19.12
CA TYR A 242 26.18 -36.11 -17.73
C TYR A 242 25.70 -35.02 -16.75
N PRO A 243 26.10 -33.73 -16.86
CA PRO A 243 25.63 -32.71 -15.92
C PRO A 243 24.11 -32.52 -15.93
N ILE A 244 23.47 -32.47 -17.11
CA ILE A 244 22.01 -32.34 -17.23
C ILE A 244 21.31 -33.49 -16.51
N LEU A 245 21.75 -34.72 -16.74
CA LEU A 245 21.15 -35.93 -16.15
C LEU A 245 21.46 -36.08 -14.66
N GLN A 246 22.66 -35.70 -14.20
CA GLN A 246 23.05 -35.80 -12.79
C GLN A 246 22.32 -34.75 -11.95
N ARG A 247 22.27 -33.50 -12.40
CA ARG A 247 21.52 -32.41 -11.73
C ARG A 247 20.03 -32.75 -11.62
N ALA A 248 19.46 -33.36 -12.66
CA ALA A 248 18.08 -33.85 -12.64
C ALA A 248 17.86 -35.05 -11.70
N ALA A 249 18.90 -35.84 -11.40
CA ALA A 249 18.81 -36.94 -10.44
C ALA A 249 18.99 -36.48 -9.00
N ASP A 250 19.83 -35.48 -8.73
CA ASP A 250 20.12 -35.04 -7.37
C ASP A 250 19.08 -34.07 -6.78
N VAL A 251 18.16 -33.53 -7.59
CA VAL A 251 17.00 -32.78 -7.10
C VAL A 251 16.17 -33.55 -6.06
N ARG A 252 16.24 -34.90 -6.06
CA ARG A 252 15.63 -35.79 -5.05
C ARG A 252 16.05 -35.51 -3.59
N TRP A 253 17.15 -34.79 -3.38
CA TRP A 253 17.66 -34.43 -2.05
C TRP A 253 17.04 -33.16 -1.48
N VAL A 254 16.34 -32.40 -2.33
CA VAL A 254 15.76 -31.09 -2.03
C VAL A 254 14.28 -30.97 -2.45
N GLN A 255 13.73 -32.00 -3.10
CA GLN A 255 12.34 -32.10 -3.55
C GLN A 255 11.91 -33.57 -3.66
N SER A 256 10.71 -33.90 -3.23
CA SER A 256 10.14 -35.25 -3.35
C SER A 256 9.73 -35.57 -4.79
N VAL A 257 10.62 -36.24 -5.54
CA VAL A 257 10.39 -36.69 -6.93
C VAL A 257 10.05 -38.19 -7.07
N GLY A 258 9.82 -38.87 -5.95
CA GLY A 258 9.44 -40.29 -5.92
C GLY A 258 10.48 -41.21 -6.56
N ARG A 259 10.07 -42.00 -7.57
CA ARG A 259 10.96 -42.88 -8.36
C ARG A 259 11.35 -42.30 -9.73
N ALA A 260 11.03 -41.03 -10.00
CA ALA A 260 11.59 -40.37 -11.16
C ALA A 260 13.11 -40.20 -10.98
N HIS A 261 13.85 -40.10 -12.09
CA HIS A 261 15.29 -39.82 -12.11
C HIS A 261 16.25 -40.92 -11.57
N GLY A 262 15.83 -42.19 -11.57
CA GLY A 262 16.71 -43.33 -11.27
C GLY A 262 17.36 -43.96 -12.51
N TRP A 263 18.64 -43.67 -12.77
CA TRP A 263 19.45 -44.32 -13.81
C TRP A 263 20.93 -44.46 -13.39
N ALA A 264 21.65 -45.39 -14.04
CA ALA A 264 23.09 -45.53 -13.92
C ALA A 264 23.80 -44.87 -15.11
N HIS A 265 24.98 -44.28 -14.88
CA HIS A 265 25.80 -43.69 -15.93
C HIS A 265 26.84 -44.71 -16.46
N PRO A 266 27.08 -44.76 -17.78
CA PRO A 266 26.54 -43.89 -18.81
C PRO A 266 25.20 -44.40 -19.38
N VAL A 267 24.24 -43.49 -19.51
CA VAL A 267 22.94 -43.77 -20.15
C VAL A 267 23.12 -43.89 -21.67
N THR A 268 23.17 -45.15 -22.13
CA THR A 268 23.48 -45.52 -23.52
C THR A 268 22.43 -46.43 -24.17
N GLU A 269 21.51 -47.03 -23.39
CA GLU A 269 20.41 -47.83 -23.95
C GLU A 269 19.38 -46.91 -24.60
N GLN A 270 19.19 -47.00 -25.93
CA GLN A 270 18.30 -46.11 -26.67
C GLN A 270 16.87 -46.03 -26.10
N ARG A 271 16.33 -47.13 -25.56
CA ARG A 271 14.99 -47.14 -24.92
C ARG A 271 14.92 -46.31 -23.64
N LEU A 272 16.04 -46.13 -22.93
CA LEU A 272 16.12 -45.24 -21.78
C LEU A 272 16.34 -43.79 -22.24
N VAL A 273 17.20 -43.59 -23.25
CA VAL A 273 17.40 -42.28 -23.93
C VAL A 273 16.06 -41.71 -24.43
N ASP A 274 15.30 -42.48 -25.20
CA ASP A 274 14.02 -42.06 -25.77
C ASP A 274 12.97 -41.78 -24.69
N ARG A 275 12.97 -42.53 -23.57
CA ARG A 275 12.09 -42.27 -22.42
C ARG A 275 12.45 -40.99 -21.68
N ILE A 276 13.74 -40.71 -21.49
CA ILE A 276 14.20 -39.47 -20.85
C ILE A 276 13.86 -38.28 -21.74
N VAL A 277 14.23 -38.32 -23.03
CA VAL A 277 13.95 -37.21 -23.94
C VAL A 277 12.45 -37.01 -24.16
N GLY A 278 11.66 -38.09 -24.19
CA GLY A 278 10.20 -38.01 -24.26
C GLY A 278 9.52 -37.45 -23.01
N ARG A 279 10.27 -37.24 -21.91
CA ARG A 279 9.79 -36.54 -20.71
C ARG A 279 10.25 -35.08 -20.65
N LEU A 280 11.22 -34.64 -21.44
CA LEU A 280 11.69 -33.26 -21.41
C LEU A 280 10.64 -32.28 -21.97
N ARG A 281 10.57 -31.08 -21.36
CA ARG A 281 9.83 -29.93 -21.90
C ARG A 281 10.35 -29.57 -23.32
N PRO A 282 9.50 -28.99 -24.19
CA PRO A 282 8.11 -28.58 -23.95
C PRO A 282 7.06 -29.69 -24.08
N ALA A 283 7.43 -30.89 -24.54
CA ALA A 283 6.47 -31.97 -24.82
C ALA A 283 6.15 -32.85 -23.60
N GLY A 284 7.01 -32.86 -22.59
CA GLY A 284 6.81 -33.55 -21.32
C GLY A 284 6.91 -32.63 -20.09
N ASP A 285 7.06 -33.24 -18.92
CA ASP A 285 6.97 -32.64 -17.60
C ASP A 285 8.32 -32.54 -16.86
N MET A 286 9.46 -32.78 -17.52
CA MET A 286 10.81 -32.63 -16.96
C MET A 286 11.56 -31.38 -17.47
N PRO A 287 12.20 -30.60 -16.58
CA PRO A 287 12.07 -30.69 -15.12
C PRO A 287 10.67 -30.26 -14.66
N LEU A 288 10.19 -30.82 -13.55
CA LEU A 288 8.86 -30.55 -13.00
C LEU A 288 8.85 -29.25 -12.17
N LEU A 289 9.48 -28.19 -12.69
CA LEU A 289 9.48 -26.88 -12.05
C LEU A 289 8.22 -26.11 -12.42
N ALA A 290 7.81 -25.17 -11.58
CA ALA A 290 6.80 -24.19 -11.97
C ALA A 290 7.35 -23.21 -13.04
N GLY A 291 6.44 -22.58 -13.79
CA GLY A 291 6.76 -21.69 -14.92
C GLY A 291 7.10 -22.41 -16.23
N ASP A 292 6.80 -21.76 -17.35
CA ASP A 292 7.05 -22.30 -18.70
C ASP A 292 8.52 -22.20 -19.13
N ASP A 293 9.26 -21.22 -18.61
CA ASP A 293 10.70 -20.98 -18.85
C ASP A 293 11.65 -21.97 -18.13
N SER A 294 11.14 -23.14 -17.76
CA SER A 294 11.91 -24.22 -17.12
C SER A 294 12.43 -25.28 -18.11
N ALA A 295 12.26 -25.05 -19.43
CA ALA A 295 12.83 -25.90 -20.47
C ALA A 295 14.37 -25.80 -20.55
N LEU A 296 15.02 -26.83 -21.13
CA LEU A 296 16.45 -26.78 -21.42
C LEU A 296 16.77 -25.70 -22.46
N THR A 297 17.95 -25.08 -22.36
CA THR A 297 18.38 -24.03 -23.29
C THR A 297 18.60 -24.58 -24.71
N ASP A 298 18.69 -23.71 -25.73
CA ASP A 298 18.93 -24.14 -27.12
C ASP A 298 20.22 -24.95 -27.24
N VAL A 299 21.27 -24.52 -26.52
CA VAL A 299 22.56 -25.24 -26.46
C VAL A 299 22.37 -26.62 -25.85
N GLN A 300 21.78 -26.73 -24.66
CA GLN A 300 21.51 -28.01 -24.00
C GLN A 300 20.64 -28.93 -24.86
N THR A 301 19.60 -28.37 -25.51
CA THR A 301 18.70 -29.08 -26.43
C THR A 301 19.46 -29.61 -27.65
N ALA A 302 20.40 -28.85 -28.21
CA ALA A 302 21.27 -29.32 -29.30
C ALA A 302 22.17 -30.48 -28.86
N HIS A 303 22.73 -30.44 -27.64
CA HIS A 303 23.49 -31.58 -27.09
C HIS A 303 22.59 -32.81 -26.89
N VAL A 304 21.40 -32.66 -26.31
CA VAL A 304 20.42 -33.75 -26.12
C VAL A 304 19.97 -34.36 -27.45
N ALA A 305 19.77 -33.55 -28.49
CA ALA A 305 19.42 -34.03 -29.83
C ALA A 305 20.55 -34.86 -30.47
N ARG A 306 21.80 -34.41 -30.35
CA ARG A 306 22.99 -35.16 -30.80
C ARG A 306 23.20 -36.45 -30.00
N TRP A 307 22.95 -36.42 -28.68
CA TRP A 307 22.97 -37.62 -27.84
C TRP A 307 21.91 -38.64 -28.28
N LYS A 308 20.65 -38.20 -28.47
CA LYS A 308 19.54 -39.05 -28.92
C LYS A 308 19.77 -39.69 -30.29
N SER A 309 20.44 -38.99 -31.21
CA SER A 309 20.78 -39.51 -32.54
C SER A 309 22.05 -40.37 -32.57
N GLY A 310 22.75 -40.54 -31.44
CA GLY A 310 24.01 -41.28 -31.35
C GLY A 310 25.25 -40.52 -31.82
N GLN A 311 25.12 -39.22 -32.12
CA GLN A 311 26.16 -38.33 -32.64
C GLN A 311 26.94 -37.62 -31.52
N TYR A 312 27.52 -38.40 -30.60
CA TYR A 312 28.25 -37.88 -29.44
C TYR A 312 29.50 -38.71 -29.13
N ALA A 313 30.50 -38.11 -28.48
CA ALA A 313 31.67 -38.78 -27.98
C ALA A 313 31.31 -39.66 -26.78
N LYS A 314 31.63 -40.95 -26.86
CA LYS A 314 31.36 -41.96 -25.82
C LYS A 314 32.54 -42.00 -24.83
N ASP A 315 32.80 -40.86 -24.20
CA ASP A 315 34.00 -40.55 -23.43
C ASP A 315 33.85 -40.74 -21.90
N TRP A 316 32.82 -41.49 -21.47
CA TRP A 316 32.53 -41.71 -20.06
C TRP A 316 33.59 -42.55 -19.36
N ASN A 317 34.37 -41.90 -18.50
CA ASN A 317 35.41 -42.52 -17.67
C ASN A 317 35.08 -42.49 -16.16
N GLY A 318 33.86 -42.08 -15.79
CA GLY A 318 33.44 -41.83 -14.42
C GLY A 318 33.01 -40.38 -14.20
N VAL A 319 32.62 -40.04 -12.96
CA VAL A 319 32.29 -38.67 -12.57
C VAL A 319 33.52 -37.77 -12.78
N PRO A 320 33.40 -36.63 -13.49
CA PRO A 320 34.51 -35.69 -13.64
C PRO A 320 35.06 -35.23 -12.30
N ALA A 321 36.39 -35.22 -12.17
CA ALA A 321 37.04 -34.54 -11.06
C ALA A 321 36.88 -33.02 -11.18
N VAL A 322 36.95 -32.31 -10.06
CA VAL A 322 37.11 -30.84 -10.03
C VAL A 322 38.30 -30.45 -10.90
N ALA A 323 38.17 -29.36 -11.66
CA ALA A 323 39.26 -28.88 -12.51
C ALA A 323 40.57 -28.70 -11.69
N ALA A 324 41.69 -29.11 -12.27
CA ALA A 324 42.98 -29.16 -11.55
C ALA A 324 43.52 -27.75 -11.24
N GLU A 325 43.34 -26.81 -12.16
CA GLU A 325 43.89 -25.45 -12.10
C GLU A 325 42.76 -24.42 -12.16
N VAL A 326 43.04 -23.22 -11.61
CA VAL A 326 42.18 -22.04 -11.77
C VAL A 326 42.50 -21.40 -13.12
N THR A 327 41.49 -21.21 -13.95
CA THR A 327 41.62 -20.58 -15.27
C THR A 327 40.58 -19.46 -15.43
N PRO A 328 40.81 -18.47 -16.32
CA PRO A 328 39.85 -17.40 -16.60
C PRO A 328 38.42 -17.90 -16.88
N ASP A 329 38.25 -18.76 -17.90
CA ASP A 329 36.95 -19.35 -18.27
C ASP A 329 36.41 -20.28 -17.15
N GLY A 330 37.30 -20.90 -16.39
CA GLY A 330 36.96 -21.74 -15.24
C GLY A 330 36.29 -20.96 -14.11
N LEU A 331 36.80 -19.75 -13.81
CA LEU A 331 36.20 -18.83 -12.84
C LEU A 331 34.83 -18.35 -13.30
N ASP A 332 34.74 -17.89 -14.55
CA ASP A 332 33.49 -17.39 -15.15
C ASP A 332 32.39 -18.47 -15.10
N ARG A 333 32.76 -19.72 -15.43
CA ARG A 333 31.86 -20.87 -15.34
C ARG A 333 31.51 -21.25 -13.89
N ALA A 334 32.50 -21.35 -13.00
CA ALA A 334 32.28 -21.83 -11.63
C ALA A 334 31.37 -20.93 -10.81
N ALA A 335 31.49 -19.60 -10.98
CA ALA A 335 30.61 -18.63 -10.34
C ALA A 335 29.16 -18.77 -10.80
N LEU A 336 28.93 -18.94 -12.10
CA LEU A 336 27.60 -18.95 -12.73
C LEU A 336 26.92 -20.33 -12.73
N GLU A 337 27.65 -21.43 -12.71
CA GLU A 337 27.07 -22.79 -12.55
C GLU A 337 26.41 -22.97 -11.18
N ALA A 338 26.85 -22.21 -10.17
CA ALA A 338 26.30 -22.26 -8.83
C ALA A 338 24.93 -21.57 -8.68
N CYS A 339 24.44 -20.86 -9.70
CA CYS A 339 23.21 -20.05 -9.67
C CYS A 339 22.07 -20.64 -10.51
N VAL A 340 20.85 -20.19 -10.24
CA VAL A 340 19.64 -20.54 -11.02
C VAL A 340 19.68 -19.89 -12.39
N GLY A 341 19.41 -20.66 -13.45
CA GLY A 341 19.20 -20.15 -14.80
C GLY A 341 17.80 -20.35 -15.37
N GLY A 342 16.84 -20.84 -14.60
CA GLY A 342 15.47 -21.04 -15.06
C GLY A 342 14.58 -21.79 -14.05
N ALA A 343 13.26 -21.55 -14.02
CA ALA A 343 12.57 -20.46 -14.72
C ALA A 343 12.95 -19.08 -14.12
N PHE A 344 12.74 -17.99 -14.86
CA PHE A 344 12.80 -16.63 -14.28
C PHE A 344 11.38 -16.12 -13.99
N ALA A 345 10.96 -16.22 -12.72
CA ALA A 345 9.67 -15.69 -12.25
C ALA A 345 9.65 -15.32 -10.73
N PRO A 346 10.53 -14.41 -10.25
CA PRO A 346 11.56 -13.70 -11.00
C PRO A 346 12.87 -14.50 -11.08
N GLY A 347 13.22 -15.34 -10.11
CA GLY A 347 14.46 -16.12 -10.09
C GLY A 347 15.01 -16.22 -8.67
N ILE A 348 16.34 -16.30 -8.49
CA ILE A 348 16.96 -16.22 -7.14
C ILE A 348 18.11 -15.23 -7.07
N GLU A 349 19.19 -15.44 -7.83
CA GLU A 349 20.31 -14.49 -7.86
C GLU A 349 20.16 -13.42 -8.94
N ALA A 350 19.56 -13.79 -10.07
CA ALA A 350 19.26 -12.95 -11.22
C ALA A 350 18.03 -13.52 -11.94
N GLY A 351 17.44 -12.71 -12.83
CA GLY A 351 16.23 -13.08 -13.58
C GLY A 351 15.33 -11.86 -13.78
N GLY A 352 14.07 -11.98 -13.39
CA GLY A 352 12.96 -11.05 -13.62
C GLY A 352 11.86 -11.72 -14.45
N GLU A 353 10.58 -11.39 -14.23
CA GLU A 353 9.50 -11.97 -15.05
C GLU A 353 9.55 -11.44 -16.49
N ASN A 354 9.32 -10.13 -16.67
CA ASN A 354 9.18 -9.50 -17.99
C ASN A 354 10.47 -8.84 -18.49
N ASP A 355 11.21 -8.17 -17.61
CA ASP A 355 12.33 -7.30 -18.01
C ASP A 355 13.71 -8.00 -18.03
N GLN A 356 13.79 -9.22 -17.48
CA GLN A 356 14.96 -10.12 -17.46
C GLN A 356 16.35 -9.46 -17.64
N PRO A 357 16.79 -8.53 -16.76
CA PRO A 357 17.88 -7.60 -17.09
C PRO A 357 19.20 -8.29 -17.42
N ILE A 358 19.49 -9.43 -16.79
CA ILE A 358 20.68 -10.25 -17.06
C ILE A 358 20.73 -10.80 -18.50
N LEU A 359 19.59 -11.00 -19.17
CA LEU A 359 19.54 -11.46 -20.56
C LEU A 359 19.37 -10.32 -21.57
N LEU A 360 18.71 -9.24 -21.17
CA LEU A 360 18.46 -8.08 -22.03
C LEU A 360 19.63 -7.08 -22.07
N SER A 361 20.54 -7.12 -21.10
CA SER A 361 21.74 -6.27 -21.05
C SER A 361 22.65 -6.42 -22.28
N THR A 362 23.39 -5.35 -22.58
CA THR A 362 24.44 -5.33 -23.60
C THR A 362 25.70 -6.02 -23.10
N TYR A 363 26.30 -6.85 -23.95
CA TYR A 363 27.56 -7.54 -23.68
C TYR A 363 28.64 -7.09 -24.68
N THR A 364 29.81 -6.70 -24.18
CA THR A 364 30.98 -6.26 -24.98
C THR A 364 31.85 -7.42 -25.44
N ALA A 365 31.87 -8.50 -24.67
CA ALA A 365 32.52 -9.77 -24.97
C ALA A 365 31.74 -10.91 -24.29
N ALA A 366 32.14 -12.16 -24.50
CA ALA A 366 31.56 -13.31 -23.80
C ALA A 366 31.51 -13.06 -22.29
N PHE A 367 30.30 -13.09 -21.72
CA PHE A 367 29.99 -12.84 -20.30
C PHE A 367 30.40 -11.46 -19.72
N ARG A 368 30.95 -10.53 -20.50
CA ARG A 368 31.29 -9.16 -20.05
C ARG A 368 30.22 -8.14 -20.40
N LEU A 369 29.56 -7.61 -19.37
CA LEU A 369 28.52 -6.58 -19.48
C LEU A 369 29.11 -5.22 -19.92
N ASP A 370 28.31 -4.40 -20.60
CA ASP A 370 28.69 -3.04 -20.99
C ASP A 370 28.40 -2.03 -19.87
N HIS A 371 29.44 -1.72 -19.08
CA HIS A 371 29.40 -0.76 -17.98
C HIS A 371 29.08 0.68 -18.41
N THR A 372 29.07 1.00 -19.72
CA THR A 372 28.66 2.32 -20.21
C THR A 372 27.14 2.44 -20.39
N THR A 373 26.44 1.30 -20.44
CA THR A 373 24.98 1.22 -20.60
C THR A 373 24.26 0.69 -19.35
N LEU A 374 24.95 -0.08 -18.51
CA LEU A 374 24.40 -0.69 -17.31
C LEU A 374 24.83 0.11 -16.06
N ALA A 375 23.86 0.53 -15.25
CA ALA A 375 24.07 1.34 -14.05
C ALA A 375 23.89 0.52 -12.75
N PRO A 376 24.50 0.93 -11.62
CA PRO A 376 24.31 0.24 -10.34
C PRO A 376 24.72 -1.24 -10.49
N GLY A 377 23.93 -2.22 -10.07
CA GLY A 377 22.66 -2.18 -9.34
C GLY A 377 21.38 -2.37 -10.20
N ALA A 378 21.51 -2.63 -11.50
CA ALA A 378 20.39 -2.82 -12.44
C ALA A 378 20.16 -4.28 -12.85
N LEU A 379 21.00 -5.24 -12.43
CA LEU A 379 20.73 -6.67 -12.69
C LEU A 379 19.71 -7.24 -11.71
N THR A 380 19.68 -6.74 -10.47
CA THR A 380 18.83 -7.24 -9.39
C THR A 380 17.49 -6.52 -9.24
N VAL A 381 17.25 -5.45 -10.00
CA VAL A 381 16.01 -4.64 -9.95
C VAL A 381 14.74 -5.47 -10.27
N GLY A 382 14.87 -6.50 -11.12
CA GLY A 382 13.76 -7.38 -11.50
C GLY A 382 13.44 -8.48 -10.48
N MET A 383 14.19 -8.60 -9.38
CA MET A 383 14.00 -9.63 -8.36
C MET A 383 12.96 -9.20 -7.31
N SER A 384 12.47 -10.14 -6.49
CA SER A 384 11.48 -9.84 -5.46
C SER A 384 11.99 -8.82 -4.42
N LEU A 385 11.06 -8.09 -3.80
CA LEU A 385 11.29 -7.07 -2.81
C LEU A 385 10.36 -7.26 -1.60
N PRO A 386 10.85 -7.76 -0.45
CA PRO A 386 12.23 -8.20 -0.19
C PRO A 386 12.51 -9.61 -0.75
N TRP A 387 13.78 -9.99 -0.90
CA TRP A 387 14.19 -11.32 -1.42
C TRP A 387 13.66 -12.51 -0.59
N GLN A 388 13.38 -12.32 0.71
CA GLN A 388 12.82 -13.35 1.57
C GLN A 388 11.38 -13.73 1.19
N ASP A 389 10.63 -12.84 0.54
CA ASP A 389 9.29 -13.19 0.07
C ASP A 389 9.36 -14.20 -1.09
N ASP A 390 10.37 -14.10 -1.97
CA ASP A 390 10.65 -15.12 -2.98
C ASP A 390 10.83 -16.50 -2.33
N PHE A 391 11.61 -16.54 -1.25
CA PHE A 391 11.87 -17.77 -0.50
C PHE A 391 10.60 -18.33 0.14
N SER A 392 9.68 -17.49 0.59
CA SER A 392 8.37 -17.91 1.11
C SER A 392 7.47 -18.43 -0.02
N ALA A 393 7.28 -17.65 -1.09
CA ALA A 393 6.41 -17.96 -2.22
C ALA A 393 6.85 -19.23 -2.99
N CYS A 394 8.15 -19.49 -3.09
CA CYS A 394 8.70 -20.53 -3.97
C CYS A 394 8.61 -21.97 -3.48
N GLY A 395 7.86 -22.23 -2.40
CA GLY A 395 7.61 -23.58 -1.87
C GLY A 395 6.91 -24.55 -2.84
N GLN A 396 6.33 -24.08 -3.95
CA GLN A 396 5.65 -24.92 -4.96
C GLN A 396 6.59 -25.43 -6.07
N ASN A 397 7.82 -25.79 -5.72
CA ASN A 397 8.82 -26.41 -6.60
C ASN A 397 9.30 -25.49 -7.76
N TRP A 398 9.67 -24.25 -7.42
CA TRP A 398 10.29 -23.32 -8.37
C TRP A 398 11.81 -23.56 -8.49
N TRP A 399 12.57 -23.45 -7.39
CA TRP A 399 14.04 -23.58 -7.42
C TRP A 399 14.62 -24.35 -6.21
N PRO A 400 14.47 -25.69 -6.16
CA PRO A 400 14.92 -26.52 -5.02
C PRO A 400 16.40 -26.44 -4.63
N ALA A 401 17.29 -26.01 -5.54
CA ALA A 401 18.73 -25.99 -5.27
C ALA A 401 19.19 -24.84 -4.33
N PRO A 402 18.85 -23.56 -4.57
CA PRO A 402 19.10 -22.51 -3.57
C PRO A 402 18.10 -22.51 -2.41
N ARG A 403 16.84 -22.89 -2.67
CA ARG A 403 15.73 -22.89 -1.71
C ARG A 403 15.13 -24.30 -1.69
N PRO A 404 15.59 -25.20 -0.79
CA PRO A 404 15.04 -26.54 -0.68
C PRO A 404 13.53 -26.53 -0.37
N ASN A 405 12.85 -27.56 -0.84
CA ASN A 405 11.44 -27.80 -0.55
C ASN A 405 11.31 -28.88 0.52
N ASP A 406 11.83 -30.07 0.20
CA ASP A 406 11.80 -31.26 1.05
C ASP A 406 13.24 -31.66 1.41
N VAL A 407 13.51 -31.94 2.69
CA VAL A 407 14.85 -32.30 3.19
C VAL A 407 14.83 -33.53 4.10
N PHE A 408 15.96 -34.22 4.17
CA PHE A 408 16.17 -35.34 5.09
C PHE A 408 16.93 -34.87 6.32
N GLU A 409 16.33 -34.94 7.51
CA GLU A 409 16.92 -34.41 8.76
C GLU A 409 18.18 -35.16 9.25
N ARG A 410 18.43 -36.39 8.74
CA ARG A 410 19.55 -37.24 9.15
C ARG A 410 19.79 -38.40 8.19
N VAL A 411 21.00 -38.96 8.23
CA VAL A 411 21.34 -40.19 7.52
C VAL A 411 20.46 -41.35 8.00
N GLY A 412 19.93 -42.12 7.06
CA GLY A 412 18.97 -43.21 7.29
C GLY A 412 17.50 -42.77 7.31
N ALA A 413 17.20 -41.48 7.17
CA ALA A 413 15.82 -41.03 6.98
C ALA A 413 15.26 -41.56 5.65
N THR A 414 13.99 -42.00 5.67
CA THR A 414 13.27 -42.60 4.53
C THR A 414 12.08 -41.78 4.05
N ALA A 415 11.72 -40.74 4.80
CA ALA A 415 10.79 -39.68 4.43
C ALA A 415 11.51 -38.34 4.58
N ALA A 416 11.20 -37.41 3.70
CA ALA A 416 11.62 -36.02 3.81
C ALA A 416 10.55 -35.20 4.57
N VAL A 417 10.96 -34.05 5.11
CA VAL A 417 10.10 -33.06 5.77
C VAL A 417 10.25 -31.72 5.04
N PRO A 418 9.28 -30.78 5.16
CA PRO A 418 9.45 -29.44 4.62
C PRO A 418 10.68 -28.75 5.22
N TRP A 419 11.46 -28.09 4.38
CA TRP A 419 12.65 -27.35 4.78
C TRP A 419 12.32 -26.13 5.65
N ASP A 420 11.26 -25.42 5.28
CA ASP A 420 10.68 -24.23 5.89
C ASP A 420 9.60 -24.54 6.95
N ARG A 421 9.56 -25.77 7.47
CA ARG A 421 8.54 -26.30 8.42
C ARG A 421 8.22 -25.42 9.65
N GLU A 422 9.08 -24.47 9.98
CA GLU A 422 8.94 -23.54 11.12
C GLU A 422 8.84 -22.07 10.71
N VAL A 423 8.64 -21.78 9.43
CA VAL A 423 8.48 -20.44 8.85
C VAL A 423 7.24 -20.43 7.95
N GLY A 424 6.20 -19.68 8.35
CA GLY A 424 4.84 -19.82 7.81
C GLY A 424 4.35 -18.64 6.96
N SER A 425 5.10 -17.55 6.89
CA SER A 425 4.77 -16.36 6.11
C SER A 425 6.03 -15.65 5.59
N GLY A 426 5.85 -14.72 4.65
CA GLY A 426 6.92 -13.84 4.18
C GLY A 426 7.54 -13.01 5.29
N ASP A 427 6.73 -12.47 6.21
CA ASP A 427 7.24 -11.72 7.38
C ASP A 427 8.08 -12.60 8.32
N GLU A 428 7.68 -13.85 8.55
CA GLU A 428 8.51 -14.78 9.32
C GLU A 428 9.78 -15.16 8.55
N MET A 429 9.75 -15.26 7.23
CA MET A 429 10.95 -15.53 6.42
C MET A 429 11.93 -14.35 6.49
N VAL A 430 11.45 -13.10 6.50
CA VAL A 430 12.28 -11.90 6.75
C VAL A 430 13.01 -11.99 8.09
N VAL A 431 12.35 -12.48 9.15
CA VAL A 431 12.95 -12.59 10.49
C VAL A 431 13.83 -13.85 10.66
N HIS A 432 13.42 -14.99 10.08
CA HIS A 432 13.96 -16.31 10.43
C HIS A 432 14.70 -17.04 9.31
N TRP A 433 14.92 -16.47 8.11
CA TRP A 433 15.69 -17.14 7.04
C TRP A 433 17.03 -17.72 7.51
N HIS A 434 17.67 -17.11 8.52
CA HIS A 434 18.93 -17.57 9.09
C HIS A 434 18.83 -18.85 9.95
N THR A 435 17.63 -19.25 10.39
CA THR A 435 17.43 -20.44 11.24
C THR A 435 17.46 -21.73 10.42
N LEU A 436 17.04 -21.65 9.16
CA LEU A 436 16.90 -22.76 8.22
C LEU A 436 18.25 -23.48 7.98
N GLY A 437 18.19 -24.79 7.75
CA GLY A 437 19.39 -25.64 7.63
C GLY A 437 19.96 -25.69 6.22
N PHE A 438 21.25 -26.07 6.13
CA PHE A 438 21.95 -26.32 4.88
C PHE A 438 21.92 -27.81 4.53
N VAL A 439 21.61 -28.13 3.27
CA VAL A 439 21.60 -29.50 2.73
C VAL A 439 22.99 -29.86 2.20
N VAL A 440 23.61 -30.85 2.82
CA VAL A 440 25.00 -31.26 2.55
C VAL A 440 25.16 -32.78 2.48
N PRO A 441 26.15 -33.32 1.74
CA PRO A 441 26.45 -34.75 1.72
C PRO A 441 26.90 -35.30 3.08
N GLN A 442 26.32 -36.43 3.48
CA GLN A 442 26.78 -37.28 4.57
C GLN A 442 26.70 -38.75 4.13
N GLY A 443 27.85 -39.31 3.72
CA GLY A 443 27.90 -40.64 3.09
C GLY A 443 27.20 -40.63 1.74
N ASP A 444 26.32 -41.62 1.51
CA ASP A 444 25.57 -41.79 0.26
C ASP A 444 24.25 -40.99 0.21
N GLN A 445 23.97 -40.15 1.22
CA GLN A 445 22.79 -39.28 1.28
C GLN A 445 23.19 -37.80 1.37
N GLN A 446 22.27 -36.91 1.03
CA GLN A 446 22.36 -35.50 1.46
C GLN A 446 21.26 -35.21 2.48
N VAL A 447 21.64 -34.46 3.50
CA VAL A 447 20.84 -34.23 4.71
C VAL A 447 20.93 -32.78 5.15
N GLU A 448 19.89 -32.31 5.84
CA GLU A 448 19.89 -31.01 6.47
C GLU A 448 20.82 -30.98 7.68
N THR A 449 21.58 -29.90 7.80
CA THR A 449 22.49 -29.61 8.91
C THR A 449 22.36 -28.16 9.33
N GLU A 450 22.76 -27.84 10.57
CA GLU A 450 22.80 -26.46 11.08
C GLU A 450 21.41 -25.77 11.15
N HIS A 451 20.30 -26.53 11.05
CA HIS A 451 18.94 -26.06 11.35
C HIS A 451 18.83 -25.69 12.83
N THR A 452 18.05 -24.65 13.14
CA THR A 452 17.74 -24.22 14.51
C THR A 452 16.27 -23.93 14.66
N ASP A 453 15.65 -24.41 15.73
CA ASP A 453 14.22 -24.22 15.97
C ASP A 453 13.85 -22.72 15.99
N ALA A 454 12.81 -22.34 15.24
CA ALA A 454 12.25 -20.99 15.26
C ALA A 454 11.50 -20.76 16.60
N PRO A 455 11.48 -19.52 17.12
CA PRO A 455 10.77 -19.24 18.36
C PRO A 455 9.26 -19.42 18.18
N ALA A 456 8.60 -20.03 19.17
CA ALA A 456 7.14 -20.19 19.18
C ALA A 456 6.33 -18.87 19.13
N ILE A 457 6.99 -17.73 19.34
CA ILE A 457 6.42 -16.38 19.29
C ILE A 457 7.45 -15.47 18.59
N THR A 458 7.04 -14.87 17.47
CA THR A 458 7.85 -14.00 16.62
C THR A 458 7.26 -12.59 16.65
N LEU A 459 8.07 -11.58 16.98
CA LEU A 459 7.72 -10.17 16.80
C LEU A 459 7.97 -9.78 15.33
N LEU A 460 6.93 -9.31 14.64
CA LEU A 460 7.01 -8.94 13.22
C LEU A 460 7.27 -7.43 13.02
N THR A 461 6.81 -6.59 13.97
CA THR A 461 6.96 -5.12 13.90
C THR A 461 7.77 -4.60 15.11
N PRO A 462 9.11 -4.66 15.07
CA PRO A 462 9.97 -4.20 16.18
C PRO A 462 10.01 -2.67 16.34
N HIS A 463 9.52 -1.94 15.35
CA HIS A 463 9.41 -0.49 15.33
C HIS A 463 8.08 -0.06 14.70
N LEU A 464 7.53 1.08 15.14
CA LEU A 464 6.43 1.80 14.49
C LEU A 464 6.83 3.27 14.31
N ASP A 465 6.66 3.81 13.10
CA ASP A 465 6.92 5.21 12.78
C ASP A 465 5.61 5.91 12.37
N PHE A 466 5.05 6.72 13.28
CA PHE A 466 3.96 7.64 12.95
C PHE A 466 4.55 8.91 12.35
N ALA A 467 5.10 8.79 11.15
CA ALA A 467 5.82 9.86 10.47
C ALA A 467 4.87 10.84 9.77
N ASP A 468 5.15 12.13 9.94
CA ASP A 468 4.45 13.27 9.32
C ASP A 468 2.91 13.24 9.41
N VAL A 469 2.37 12.82 10.57
CA VAL A 469 0.92 12.79 10.80
C VAL A 469 0.36 14.21 10.84
N GLU A 470 -0.45 14.56 9.85
CA GLU A 470 -1.04 15.89 9.74
C GLU A 470 -2.04 16.18 10.85
N GLN A 471 -1.90 17.32 11.55
CA GLN A 471 -2.97 17.84 12.39
C GLN A 471 -4.22 18.17 11.55
N GLY A 472 -5.40 18.12 12.15
CA GLY A 472 -6.64 18.51 11.50
C GLY A 472 -6.80 20.02 11.29
N LEU A 473 -7.82 20.40 10.54
CA LEU A 473 -8.22 21.79 10.31
C LEU A 473 -8.44 22.54 11.64
N LEU A 474 -8.10 23.83 11.72
CA LEU A 474 -8.12 24.61 12.99
C LEU A 474 -7.31 23.98 14.16
N GLY A 475 -6.37 23.06 13.87
CA GLY A 475 -5.63 22.33 14.91
C GLY A 475 -6.46 21.24 15.60
N MET A 476 -7.52 20.74 14.96
CA MET A 476 -8.26 19.56 15.44
C MET A 476 -7.32 18.36 15.58
N ILE A 477 -7.47 17.60 16.66
CA ILE A 477 -6.68 16.38 16.86
C ILE A 477 -7.05 15.35 15.79
N ARG A 478 -6.07 14.81 15.07
CA ARG A 478 -6.21 13.56 14.32
C ARG A 478 -5.65 12.40 15.13
N GLU A 479 -6.14 11.20 14.85
CA GLU A 479 -5.73 9.97 15.48
C GLU A 479 -5.37 8.98 14.37
N GLU A 480 -4.14 8.50 14.38
CA GLU A 480 -3.62 7.49 13.47
C GLU A 480 -3.28 6.22 14.25
N VAL A 481 -3.36 5.04 13.62
CA VAL A 481 -3.19 3.76 14.30
C VAL A 481 -2.30 2.82 13.49
N LEU A 482 -1.22 2.37 14.13
CA LEU A 482 -0.32 1.34 13.60
C LEU A 482 -0.27 0.17 14.60
N PRO A 483 -0.35 -1.10 14.14
CA PRO A 483 -0.36 -2.26 15.02
C PRO A 483 1.04 -2.82 15.29
N ILE A 484 1.32 -3.15 16.56
CA ILE A 484 2.38 -4.09 16.90
C ILE A 484 1.88 -5.50 16.59
N ARG A 485 2.60 -6.29 15.79
CA ARG A 485 2.19 -7.60 15.32
C ARG A 485 3.14 -8.70 15.78
N PHE A 486 2.56 -9.86 16.11
CA PHE A 486 3.25 -11.10 16.40
C PHE A 486 2.66 -12.24 15.57
N SER A 487 3.52 -13.18 15.17
CA SER A 487 3.14 -14.54 14.82
C SER A 487 3.35 -15.45 16.03
N VAL A 488 2.41 -16.38 16.26
CA VAL A 488 2.37 -17.28 17.41
C VAL A 488 2.05 -18.69 16.93
N ARG A 489 2.82 -19.66 17.41
CA ARG A 489 2.77 -21.07 16.98
C ARG A 489 2.25 -22.01 18.07
N THR A 490 2.14 -21.53 19.31
CA THR A 490 1.61 -22.28 20.46
C THR A 490 0.59 -21.43 21.22
N PRO A 491 -0.56 -21.99 21.66
CA PRO A 491 -1.56 -21.23 22.40
C PRO A 491 -0.97 -20.47 23.59
N THR A 492 -1.16 -19.15 23.63
CA THR A 492 -0.56 -18.28 24.65
C THR A 492 -1.37 -16.99 24.85
N THR A 493 -0.99 -16.21 25.87
CA THR A 493 -1.50 -14.86 26.12
C THR A 493 -0.35 -13.87 26.14
N LEU A 494 -0.46 -12.80 25.37
CA LEU A 494 0.48 -11.69 25.31
C LEU A 494 -0.14 -10.44 25.95
N VAL A 495 0.64 -9.74 26.77
CA VAL A 495 0.21 -8.54 27.51
C VAL A 495 1.12 -7.37 27.16
N LEU A 496 0.53 -6.27 26.66
CA LEU A 496 1.21 -5.04 26.31
C LEU A 496 1.23 -4.06 27.49
N THR A 497 2.44 -3.64 27.87
CA THR A 497 2.70 -2.52 28.77
C THR A 497 3.09 -1.28 27.94
N ALA A 498 2.26 -0.24 27.99
CA ALA A 498 2.50 1.02 27.32
C ALA A 498 3.23 2.04 28.21
N PRO A 499 4.11 2.91 27.65
CA PRO A 499 4.67 4.04 28.38
C PRO A 499 3.58 5.11 28.62
N ALA A 500 3.72 5.85 29.74
CA ALA A 500 2.77 6.89 30.09
C ALA A 500 2.98 8.16 29.24
N HIS A 501 2.30 8.27 28.10
CA HIS A 501 2.41 9.38 27.17
C HIS A 501 1.04 9.96 26.78
N PRO A 502 0.83 11.29 26.73
CA PRO A 502 -0.49 11.88 26.46
C PRO A 502 -0.96 11.73 25.00
N GLN A 503 -0.04 11.44 24.07
CA GLN A 503 -0.33 11.31 22.64
C GLN A 503 -0.24 9.88 22.11
N LEU A 504 0.27 8.91 22.89
CA LEU A 504 0.41 7.52 22.46
C LEU A 504 -0.39 6.63 23.39
N THR A 505 -1.19 5.72 22.85
CA THR A 505 -2.09 4.88 23.66
C THR A 505 -2.23 3.49 23.05
N ALA A 506 -2.02 2.46 23.87
CA ALA A 506 -2.38 1.09 23.50
C ALA A 506 -3.91 0.95 23.48
N VAL A 507 -4.47 0.56 22.33
CA VAL A 507 -5.92 0.35 22.17
C VAL A 507 -6.36 -0.98 22.79
N VAL A 508 -5.47 -1.99 22.77
CA VAL A 508 -5.62 -3.28 23.44
C VAL A 508 -4.37 -3.54 24.28
N ALA A 509 -4.57 -4.04 25.49
CA ALA A 509 -3.50 -4.36 26.44
C ALA A 509 -3.23 -5.87 26.58
N GLU A 510 -4.10 -6.73 26.07
CA GLU A 510 -3.99 -8.19 26.22
C GLU A 510 -4.63 -8.89 25.01
N VAL A 511 -3.94 -9.90 24.47
CA VAL A 511 -4.42 -10.77 23.39
C VAL A 511 -4.11 -12.22 23.77
N THR A 512 -5.13 -13.07 23.73
CA THR A 512 -4.97 -14.53 23.83
C THR A 512 -5.10 -15.11 22.44
N VAL A 513 -4.13 -15.94 22.04
CA VAL A 513 -4.01 -16.49 20.70
C VAL A 513 -4.26 -17.99 20.72
N ASP A 514 -5.15 -18.44 19.85
CA ASP A 514 -5.32 -19.85 19.50
C ASP A 514 -4.86 -20.03 18.05
N PRO A 515 -3.62 -20.51 17.82
CA PRO A 515 -3.01 -20.54 16.50
C PRO A 515 -3.68 -21.53 15.52
N GLU A 516 -4.57 -22.41 15.99
CA GLU A 516 -5.42 -23.21 15.10
C GLU A 516 -6.56 -22.40 14.46
N GLN A 517 -6.91 -21.24 15.04
CA GLN A 517 -7.95 -20.32 14.55
C GLN A 517 -7.36 -19.07 13.90
N ASP A 518 -6.41 -18.43 14.59
CA ASP A 518 -5.70 -17.23 14.15
C ASP A 518 -4.31 -17.25 14.81
N PRO A 519 -3.21 -17.42 14.06
CA PRO A 519 -1.85 -17.42 14.61
C PRO A 519 -1.31 -16.01 14.90
N THR A 520 -2.10 -14.95 14.73
CA THR A 520 -1.65 -13.57 14.91
C THR A 520 -2.01 -12.99 16.28
N ALA A 521 -1.15 -12.10 16.77
CA ALA A 521 -1.49 -11.18 17.86
C ALA A 521 -1.20 -9.74 17.45
N GLU A 522 -2.23 -8.89 17.45
CA GLU A 522 -2.10 -7.46 17.16
C GLU A 522 -2.40 -6.59 18.37
N PHE A 523 -1.51 -5.64 18.65
CA PHE A 523 -1.71 -4.55 19.59
C PHE A 523 -1.69 -3.19 18.86
N PRO A 524 -2.86 -2.67 18.46
CA PRO A 524 -2.97 -1.36 17.83
C PRO A 524 -2.54 -0.24 18.79
N ILE A 525 -1.57 0.56 18.35
CA ILE A 525 -1.11 1.77 19.03
C ILE A 525 -1.75 2.95 18.33
N ALA A 526 -2.39 3.85 19.08
CA ALA A 526 -2.94 5.08 18.56
C ALA A 526 -2.00 6.25 18.85
N TYR A 527 -1.62 7.01 17.82
CA TYR A 527 -0.98 8.31 17.93
C TYR A 527 -2.00 9.43 17.74
N ARG A 528 -2.01 10.39 18.66
CA ARG A 528 -2.84 11.61 18.61
C ARG A 528 -1.98 12.83 18.31
N THR A 529 -2.36 13.58 17.28
CA THR A 529 -1.59 14.75 16.86
C THR A 529 -1.53 15.82 17.95
N GLY A 530 -0.35 16.42 18.12
CA GLY A 530 -0.12 17.56 18.99
C GLY A 530 -0.40 18.88 18.29
N VAL A 531 0.20 19.96 18.79
CA VAL A 531 0.32 21.22 18.04
C VAL A 531 1.47 21.07 17.05
N ALA A 532 1.23 21.33 15.77
CA ALA A 532 2.29 21.25 14.76
C ALA A 532 3.22 22.49 14.74
N PRO A 533 4.50 22.33 14.36
CA PRO A 533 5.22 21.06 14.26
C PRO A 533 5.60 20.55 15.67
N SER A 534 5.46 19.26 15.91
CA SER A 534 5.97 18.61 17.13
C SER A 534 6.43 17.18 16.86
N ALA A 535 7.39 16.69 17.64
CA ALA A 535 7.85 15.32 17.59
C ALA A 535 7.81 14.71 19.01
N VAL A 536 7.43 13.45 19.09
CA VAL A 536 7.51 12.64 20.30
C VAL A 536 8.88 11.95 20.30
N PRO A 537 9.71 12.12 21.35
CA PRO A 537 10.94 11.34 21.48
C PRO A 537 10.62 9.85 21.49
N THR A 538 11.45 9.02 20.87
CA THR A 538 11.22 7.57 20.74
C THR A 538 10.77 6.95 22.08
N GLN A 539 9.58 6.36 22.08
CA GLN A 539 8.99 5.67 23.22
C GLN A 539 9.24 4.17 23.11
N THR A 540 9.23 3.45 24.25
CA THR A 540 9.32 1.98 24.25
C THR A 540 8.06 1.39 24.85
N PHE A 541 7.38 0.58 24.04
CA PHE A 541 6.30 -0.31 24.43
C PHE A 541 6.89 -1.69 24.73
N THR A 542 6.33 -2.43 25.69
CA THR A 542 6.85 -3.77 26.04
C THR A 542 5.71 -4.79 26.04
N VAL A 543 5.77 -5.75 25.14
CA VAL A 543 4.90 -6.94 25.20
C VAL A 543 5.56 -8.00 26.07
N THR A 544 4.77 -8.71 26.87
CA THR A 544 5.21 -9.77 27.78
C THR A 544 4.36 -11.01 27.56
N GLU A 545 4.96 -12.19 27.56
CA GLU A 545 4.28 -13.47 27.72
C GLU A 545 4.28 -13.84 29.21
N PRO A 546 3.15 -13.76 29.95
CA PRO A 546 3.17 -13.93 31.41
C PRO A 546 3.49 -15.36 31.88
N SER A 547 3.27 -16.37 31.02
CA SER A 547 3.54 -17.78 31.32
C SER A 547 5.03 -18.12 31.39
N THR A 548 5.86 -17.42 30.60
CA THR A 548 7.32 -17.63 30.50
C THR A 548 8.13 -16.47 31.06
N GLY A 549 7.53 -15.28 31.19
CA GLY A 549 8.22 -14.04 31.54
C GLY A 549 9.04 -13.45 30.39
N ARG A 550 8.94 -13.97 29.16
CA ARG A 550 9.60 -13.40 27.98
C ARG A 550 9.02 -12.03 27.66
N THR A 551 9.89 -11.10 27.26
CA THR A 551 9.52 -9.74 26.91
C THR A 551 10.10 -9.33 25.57
N TRP A 552 9.36 -8.47 24.87
CA TRP A 552 9.76 -7.86 23.61
C TRP A 552 9.60 -6.34 23.73
N PRO A 553 10.70 -5.56 23.65
CA PRO A 553 10.62 -4.12 23.53
C PRO A 553 10.33 -3.73 22.07
N ILE A 554 9.42 -2.78 21.88
CA ILE A 554 9.03 -2.21 20.59
C ILE A 554 9.22 -0.71 20.67
N SER A 555 9.99 -0.16 19.74
CA SER A 555 10.26 1.28 19.67
C SER A 555 9.16 1.97 18.88
N VAL A 556 8.66 3.10 19.37
CA VAL A 556 7.60 3.87 18.71
C VAL A 556 8.03 5.31 18.58
N ASP A 557 8.09 5.77 17.34
CA ASP A 557 8.39 7.12 16.93
C ASP A 557 7.13 7.81 16.40
N ALA A 558 7.00 9.12 16.61
CA ALA A 558 5.85 9.87 16.10
C ALA A 558 6.14 11.36 15.93
N ASN A 559 5.62 11.99 14.88
CA ASN A 559 5.60 13.45 14.76
C ASN A 559 4.29 13.97 14.16
N THR A 560 3.94 15.20 14.55
CA THR A 560 2.81 15.94 14.02
C THR A 560 3.31 17.07 13.12
N VAL A 561 2.80 17.13 11.89
CA VAL A 561 3.03 18.24 10.95
C VAL A 561 1.77 19.07 10.74
N ALA A 562 1.95 20.25 10.15
CA ALA A 562 0.82 21.12 9.82
C ALA A 562 -0.01 20.49 8.70
N ARG A 563 -1.34 20.67 8.76
CA ARG A 563 -2.25 20.28 7.67
C ARG A 563 -1.74 20.83 6.33
N ARG A 564 -1.56 19.97 5.33
CA ARG A 564 -1.34 20.39 3.95
C ARG A 564 -2.69 20.85 3.37
N PRO A 565 -2.77 22.01 2.70
CA PRO A 565 -4.01 22.44 2.08
C PRO A 565 -4.47 21.46 1.00
N ALA A 566 -5.77 21.23 0.90
CA ALA A 566 -6.35 20.36 -0.12
C ALA A 566 -6.55 21.13 -1.44
N ALA A 567 -6.48 20.47 -2.59
CA ALA A 567 -6.92 21.03 -3.87
C ALA A 567 -8.22 20.38 -4.34
N THR A 568 -9.16 21.18 -4.84
CA THR A 568 -10.42 20.69 -5.41
C THR A 568 -10.63 21.26 -6.82
N ALA A 569 -10.75 20.39 -7.82
CA ALA A 569 -11.17 20.77 -9.16
C ALA A 569 -12.70 20.65 -9.27
N LEU A 570 -13.38 21.77 -9.48
CA LEU A 570 -14.81 21.80 -9.77
C LEU A 570 -15.00 21.62 -11.28
N VAL A 571 -15.42 20.43 -11.69
CA VAL A 571 -15.66 20.06 -13.09
C VAL A 571 -17.16 20.16 -13.35
N LEU A 572 -17.55 21.22 -14.05
CA LEU A 572 -18.93 21.68 -14.12
C LEU A 572 -19.45 21.58 -15.54
N ASP A 573 -20.49 20.76 -15.70
CA ASP A 573 -21.24 20.68 -16.93
C ASP A 573 -21.88 22.05 -17.24
N ARG A 574 -21.74 22.48 -18.50
CA ARG A 574 -22.38 23.66 -19.11
C ARG A 574 -23.07 23.31 -20.43
N SER A 575 -23.47 22.05 -20.61
CA SER A 575 -24.12 21.57 -21.82
C SER A 575 -25.56 22.09 -21.97
N GLY A 576 -26.12 22.00 -23.19
CA GLY A 576 -27.46 22.50 -23.50
C GLY A 576 -28.61 21.82 -22.73
N SER A 577 -28.43 20.58 -22.26
CA SER A 577 -29.42 19.83 -21.47
C SER A 577 -29.74 20.51 -20.13
N LEU A 578 -28.77 21.21 -19.55
CA LEU A 578 -28.91 21.94 -18.28
C LEU A 578 -29.85 23.15 -18.33
N THR A 579 -30.33 23.53 -19.52
CA THR A 579 -31.42 24.53 -19.66
C THR A 579 -32.75 24.01 -19.11
N ALA A 580 -32.95 22.70 -19.03
CA ALA A 580 -34.16 22.09 -18.51
C ALA A 580 -34.38 22.43 -17.02
N ALA A 581 -35.60 22.85 -16.67
CA ALA A 581 -36.07 23.10 -15.30
C ALA A 581 -35.21 24.04 -14.43
N GLY A 582 -34.28 24.79 -15.01
CA GLY A 582 -33.31 25.62 -14.26
C GLY A 582 -32.17 24.83 -13.62
N ARG A 583 -31.86 23.61 -14.12
CA ARG A 583 -30.81 22.73 -13.60
C ARG A 583 -29.44 23.40 -13.52
N GLY A 584 -29.00 24.08 -14.58
CA GLY A 584 -27.75 24.84 -14.57
C GLY A 584 -27.67 25.92 -13.48
N THR A 585 -28.81 26.52 -13.10
CA THR A 585 -28.87 27.46 -11.96
C THR A 585 -28.68 26.75 -10.62
N GLN A 586 -29.19 25.53 -10.45
CA GLN A 586 -28.99 24.75 -9.24
C GLN A 586 -27.56 24.21 -9.14
N LEU A 587 -26.98 23.74 -10.25
CA LEU A 587 -25.59 23.31 -10.37
C LEU A 587 -24.63 24.42 -9.92
N ARG A 588 -24.78 25.63 -10.48
CA ARG A 588 -23.97 26.80 -10.08
C ARG A 588 -24.13 27.17 -8.60
N LYS A 589 -25.35 27.11 -8.04
CA LYS A 589 -25.59 27.36 -6.60
C LYS A 589 -24.92 26.31 -5.70
N ALA A 590 -24.93 25.05 -6.14
CA ALA A 590 -24.26 23.96 -5.43
C ALA A 590 -22.73 24.14 -5.44
N ALA A 591 -22.14 24.44 -6.62
CA ALA A 591 -20.73 24.77 -6.75
C ALA A 591 -20.33 26.00 -5.91
N GLN A 592 -21.15 27.06 -5.89
CA GLN A 592 -20.94 28.23 -5.03
C GLN A 592 -21.01 27.89 -3.54
N SER A 593 -21.93 27.02 -3.11
CA SER A 593 -22.00 26.56 -1.72
C SER A 593 -20.73 25.81 -1.31
N LEU A 594 -20.23 24.92 -2.18
CA LEU A 594 -19.00 24.17 -1.94
C LEU A 594 -17.80 25.13 -1.85
N ALA A 595 -17.62 26.02 -2.84
CA ALA A 595 -16.56 27.03 -2.86
C ALA A 595 -16.60 28.02 -1.68
N ASN A 596 -17.75 28.19 -1.01
CA ASN A 596 -17.85 28.99 0.22
C ASN A 596 -17.48 28.23 1.51
N LEU A 597 -17.58 26.90 1.52
CA LEU A 597 -17.40 26.07 2.72
C LEU A 597 -16.02 25.39 2.79
N LEU A 598 -15.30 25.32 1.66
CA LEU A 598 -13.89 24.94 1.65
C LEU A 598 -13.07 25.86 2.57
N PRO A 599 -12.17 25.31 3.41
CA PRO A 599 -11.26 26.07 4.26
C PRO A 599 -10.51 27.19 3.55
N ASP A 600 -10.08 28.21 4.31
CA ASP A 600 -9.06 29.13 3.81
C ASP A 600 -7.72 28.37 3.69
N GLY A 601 -6.94 28.69 2.65
CA GLY A 601 -5.72 28.00 2.25
C GLY A 601 -5.94 26.86 1.24
N ASP A 602 -7.10 26.20 1.26
CA ASP A 602 -7.42 25.13 0.29
C ASP A 602 -7.61 25.69 -1.12
N GLY A 603 -7.21 24.93 -2.14
CA GLY A 603 -7.22 25.32 -3.54
C GLY A 603 -8.54 25.02 -4.24
N VAL A 604 -9.05 25.95 -5.05
CA VAL A 604 -10.16 25.71 -5.99
C VAL A 604 -9.74 26.00 -7.41
N GLY A 605 -9.80 24.97 -8.25
CA GLY A 605 -9.78 25.06 -9.72
C GLY A 605 -11.19 24.93 -10.28
N ILE A 606 -11.46 25.51 -11.45
CA ILE A 606 -12.79 25.46 -12.10
C ILE A 606 -12.63 25.11 -13.58
N VAL A 607 -13.30 24.04 -14.00
CA VAL A 607 -13.44 23.60 -15.39
C VAL A 607 -14.91 23.68 -15.78
N GLY A 608 -15.20 24.28 -16.92
CA GLY A 608 -16.52 24.24 -17.56
C GLY A 608 -16.48 23.38 -18.82
N PHE A 609 -17.36 22.39 -18.97
CA PHE A 609 -17.35 21.51 -20.14
C PHE A 609 -18.71 21.42 -20.86
N ALA A 610 -18.66 21.36 -22.19
CA ALA A 610 -19.83 21.11 -23.05
C ALA A 610 -19.42 20.11 -24.15
N ALA A 611 -19.30 20.55 -25.41
CA ALA A 611 -18.71 19.74 -26.47
C ALA A 611 -17.19 19.53 -26.27
N ASP A 612 -16.54 20.52 -25.65
CA ASP A 612 -15.13 20.56 -25.28
C ASP A 612 -15.04 21.06 -23.82
N ALA A 613 -13.93 20.77 -23.12
CA ALA A 613 -13.64 21.29 -21.78
C ALA A 613 -12.77 22.56 -21.79
N GLU A 614 -13.06 23.49 -20.87
CA GLU A 614 -12.36 24.77 -20.73
C GLU A 614 -11.97 25.00 -19.26
N VAL A 615 -10.67 25.25 -19.00
CA VAL A 615 -10.19 25.67 -17.70
C VAL A 615 -10.55 27.14 -17.48
N LEU A 616 -11.59 27.39 -16.69
CA LEU A 616 -12.07 28.73 -16.34
C LEU A 616 -11.26 29.37 -15.22
N GLN A 617 -10.65 28.57 -14.35
CA GLN A 617 -9.77 29.03 -13.28
C GLN A 617 -8.70 27.96 -12.94
N PRO A 618 -7.40 28.31 -12.84
CA PRO A 618 -6.39 27.44 -12.24
C PRO A 618 -6.71 27.16 -10.76
N VAL A 619 -6.07 26.16 -10.14
CA VAL A 619 -6.21 25.95 -8.70
C VAL A 619 -5.62 27.13 -7.94
N LEU A 620 -6.48 27.93 -7.30
CA LEU A 620 -6.10 29.09 -6.50
C LEU A 620 -6.36 28.82 -5.01
N PRO A 621 -5.38 29.05 -4.10
CA PRO A 621 -5.59 28.94 -2.66
C PRO A 621 -6.60 29.98 -2.19
N LEU A 622 -7.56 29.55 -1.38
CA LEU A 622 -8.70 30.36 -0.96
C LEU A 622 -8.36 31.32 0.20
N ASP A 623 -8.65 32.59 -0.02
CA ASP A 623 -8.79 33.65 0.96
C ASP A 623 -10.06 34.48 0.64
N ALA A 624 -10.29 35.59 1.34
CA ALA A 624 -11.48 36.41 1.09
C ALA A 624 -11.57 36.96 -0.35
N ALA A 625 -10.45 37.23 -1.02
CA ALA A 625 -10.40 37.84 -2.35
C ALA A 625 -10.48 36.80 -3.48
N THR A 626 -9.68 35.73 -3.39
CA THR A 626 -9.68 34.60 -4.34
C THR A 626 -10.97 33.79 -4.28
N ARG A 627 -11.61 33.67 -3.11
CA ARG A 627 -12.96 33.10 -2.97
C ARG A 627 -13.99 33.97 -3.67
N ALA A 628 -13.94 35.30 -3.50
CA ALA A 628 -14.83 36.22 -4.22
C ALA A 628 -14.62 36.15 -5.75
N ALA A 629 -13.37 36.03 -6.22
CA ALA A 629 -13.06 35.82 -7.63
C ALA A 629 -13.63 34.49 -8.16
N SER A 630 -13.45 33.39 -7.41
CA SER A 630 -13.98 32.07 -7.75
C SER A 630 -15.51 32.08 -7.86
N LEU A 631 -16.22 32.77 -6.95
CA LEU A 631 -17.67 32.97 -7.04
C LEU A 631 -18.06 33.82 -8.26
N GLY A 632 -17.23 34.78 -8.66
CA GLY A 632 -17.35 35.52 -9.92
C GLY A 632 -17.28 34.61 -11.15
N VAL A 633 -16.33 33.66 -11.18
CA VAL A 633 -16.24 32.65 -12.27
C VAL A 633 -17.48 31.77 -12.30
N LEU A 634 -17.92 31.24 -11.14
CA LEU A 634 -19.11 30.38 -11.03
C LEU A 634 -20.43 31.08 -11.42
N THR A 635 -20.47 32.42 -11.34
CA THR A 635 -21.62 33.24 -11.77
C THR A 635 -21.45 33.86 -13.16
N GLY A 636 -20.26 33.74 -13.77
CA GLY A 636 -19.93 34.31 -15.07
C GLY A 636 -20.48 33.54 -16.28
N PRO A 637 -20.31 34.09 -17.50
CA PRO A 637 -20.84 33.51 -18.73
C PRO A 637 -20.11 32.22 -19.18
N GLY A 638 -18.92 31.94 -18.62
CA GLY A 638 -18.14 30.73 -18.94
C GLY A 638 -18.82 29.41 -18.58
N LEU A 639 -19.93 29.43 -17.86
CA LEU A 639 -20.76 28.25 -17.55
C LEU A 639 -22.18 28.35 -18.16
N ASP A 640 -22.39 29.21 -19.15
CA ASP A 640 -23.70 29.39 -19.80
C ASP A 640 -24.05 28.14 -20.64
N PRO A 641 -25.25 27.54 -20.47
CA PRO A 641 -25.64 26.31 -21.15
C PRO A 641 -25.52 26.40 -22.69
N SER A 642 -24.74 25.51 -23.29
CA SER A 642 -24.47 25.52 -24.74
C SER A 642 -24.10 24.13 -25.28
N GLY A 643 -24.31 23.91 -26.58
CA GLY A 643 -23.72 22.77 -27.29
C GLY A 643 -24.11 21.38 -26.80
N LYS A 644 -23.16 20.46 -26.98
CA LYS A 644 -23.20 19.02 -26.65
C LYS A 644 -22.60 18.74 -25.25
N THR A 645 -22.42 17.47 -24.91
CA THR A 645 -21.86 17.01 -23.63
C THR A 645 -20.77 15.95 -23.87
N SER A 646 -19.53 16.25 -23.50
CA SER A 646 -18.37 15.35 -23.40
C SER A 646 -17.90 15.37 -21.95
N VAL A 647 -18.14 14.30 -21.22
CA VAL A 647 -17.80 14.21 -19.79
C VAL A 647 -16.34 13.75 -19.64
N GLY A 648 -15.84 12.89 -20.55
CA GLY A 648 -14.43 12.50 -20.59
C GLY A 648 -13.47 13.69 -20.73
N ASP A 649 -13.74 14.62 -21.64
CA ASP A 649 -12.95 15.87 -21.76
C ASP A 649 -12.94 16.66 -20.44
N GLY A 650 -14.08 16.76 -19.77
CA GLY A 650 -14.22 17.46 -18.49
C GLY A 650 -13.36 16.82 -17.39
N VAL A 651 -13.35 15.49 -17.32
CA VAL A 651 -12.55 14.71 -16.37
C VAL A 651 -11.06 14.86 -16.67
N SER A 652 -10.60 14.67 -17.91
CA SER A 652 -9.20 14.88 -18.29
C SER A 652 -8.73 16.31 -18.02
N ALA A 653 -9.55 17.32 -18.32
CA ALA A 653 -9.20 18.71 -18.02
C ALA A 653 -9.13 18.97 -16.51
N GLY A 654 -9.99 18.35 -15.71
CA GLY A 654 -9.92 18.40 -14.24
C GLY A 654 -8.68 17.72 -13.66
N GLN A 655 -8.31 16.55 -14.17
CA GLN A 655 -7.12 15.79 -13.78
C GLN A 655 -5.83 16.59 -14.08
N ASN A 656 -5.67 17.06 -15.31
CA ASN A 656 -4.56 17.93 -15.72
C ASN A 656 -4.45 19.21 -14.84
N LEU A 657 -5.60 19.76 -14.41
CA LEU A 657 -5.65 20.94 -13.55
C LEU A 657 -5.18 20.65 -12.12
N LEU A 658 -5.46 19.46 -11.60
CA LEU A 658 -4.98 18.98 -10.30
C LEU A 658 -3.50 18.63 -10.36
N GLU A 659 -3.03 17.97 -11.40
CA GLU A 659 -1.60 17.65 -11.61
C GLU A 659 -0.73 18.91 -11.63
N ALA A 660 -1.16 19.95 -12.36
CA ALA A 660 -0.48 21.25 -12.41
C ALA A 660 -0.48 22.00 -11.05
N ALA A 661 -1.33 21.62 -10.09
CA ALA A 661 -1.43 22.26 -8.78
C ALA A 661 -0.33 21.76 -7.83
N THR A 662 0.72 22.56 -7.66
CA THR A 662 1.82 22.32 -6.71
C THR A 662 1.55 23.00 -5.36
N GLY A 663 2.15 22.49 -4.27
CA GLY A 663 2.01 23.05 -2.93
C GLY A 663 0.75 22.64 -2.15
N PHE A 664 -0.11 21.83 -2.76
CA PHE A 664 -1.26 21.19 -2.10
C PHE A 664 -0.92 19.75 -1.71
N GLY A 665 -1.58 19.24 -0.66
CA GLY A 665 -1.51 17.84 -0.24
C GLY A 665 -2.56 17.00 -0.97
N PRO A 666 -3.67 16.61 -0.30
CA PRO A 666 -4.71 15.81 -0.94
C PRO A 666 -5.40 16.60 -2.06
N LYS A 667 -5.68 15.91 -3.17
CA LYS A 667 -6.37 16.44 -4.36
C LYS A 667 -7.68 15.67 -4.57
N ALA A 668 -8.68 16.32 -5.15
CA ALA A 668 -9.97 15.71 -5.46
C ALA A 668 -10.69 16.42 -6.62
N LEU A 669 -11.37 15.65 -7.45
CA LEU A 669 -12.20 16.14 -8.56
C LEU A 669 -13.67 16.04 -8.17
N VAL A 670 -14.44 17.13 -8.29
CA VAL A 670 -15.89 17.13 -8.06
C VAL A 670 -16.60 17.40 -9.37
N LEU A 671 -17.22 16.35 -9.91
CA LEU A 671 -17.93 16.36 -11.19
C LEU A 671 -19.43 16.58 -10.98
N LEU A 672 -19.98 17.65 -11.55
CA LEU A 672 -21.43 17.92 -11.56
C LEU A 672 -21.94 17.90 -13.00
N THR A 673 -22.83 16.97 -13.33
CA THR A 673 -23.38 16.78 -14.70
C THR A 673 -24.81 16.25 -14.67
N ASP A 674 -25.55 16.33 -15.78
CA ASP A 674 -26.79 15.54 -15.97
C ASP A 674 -26.59 14.20 -16.67
N GLY A 675 -25.32 13.84 -16.96
CA GLY A 675 -24.90 12.50 -17.36
C GLY A 675 -25.27 12.11 -18.80
N VAL A 676 -25.73 13.06 -19.63
CA VAL A 676 -26.18 12.79 -21.01
C VAL A 676 -25.02 12.96 -22.00
N GLU A 677 -24.02 12.09 -21.93
CA GLU A 677 -22.86 12.16 -22.85
C GLU A 677 -23.28 11.93 -24.32
N ASN A 678 -22.80 12.80 -25.22
CA ASN A 678 -23.18 12.84 -26.66
C ASN A 678 -22.12 13.48 -27.59
N ALA A 679 -20.90 13.73 -27.08
CA ALA A 679 -19.69 14.12 -27.80
C ALA A 679 -18.47 13.36 -27.23
N PRO A 680 -17.43 13.07 -28.04
CA PRO A 680 -16.14 12.57 -27.55
C PRO A 680 -15.34 13.71 -26.87
N LYS A 681 -14.31 13.42 -26.04
CA LYS A 681 -13.86 12.10 -25.55
C LYS A 681 -14.87 11.51 -24.54
N PRO A 682 -15.29 10.22 -24.68
CA PRO A 682 -16.17 9.57 -23.73
C PRO A 682 -15.44 9.28 -22.40
N VAL A 683 -16.20 9.06 -21.32
CA VAL A 683 -15.60 8.75 -20.01
C VAL A 683 -14.81 7.43 -20.01
N GLU A 684 -15.24 6.45 -20.80
CA GLU A 684 -14.59 5.14 -20.90
C GLU A 684 -13.10 5.26 -21.30
N ASP A 685 -12.76 6.21 -22.16
CA ASP A 685 -11.38 6.46 -22.62
C ASP A 685 -10.50 7.19 -21.58
N VAL A 686 -11.02 7.59 -20.41
CA VAL A 686 -10.27 8.33 -19.36
C VAL A 686 -10.27 7.65 -17.98
N ILE A 687 -11.09 6.62 -17.76
CA ILE A 687 -11.19 5.92 -16.45
C ILE A 687 -9.82 5.40 -15.99
N GLY A 688 -9.04 4.80 -16.91
CA GLY A 688 -7.72 4.27 -16.61
C GLY A 688 -6.59 5.30 -16.54
N GLU A 689 -6.85 6.54 -16.97
CA GLU A 689 -5.90 7.66 -16.94
C GLU A 689 -6.06 8.53 -15.67
N THR A 690 -7.17 8.38 -14.94
CA THR A 690 -7.52 9.26 -13.80
C THR A 690 -6.96 8.69 -12.49
N THR A 691 -6.17 9.49 -11.77
CA THR A 691 -5.49 9.08 -10.52
C THR A 691 -6.05 9.75 -9.27
N ASP A 692 -6.57 10.98 -9.37
CA ASP A 692 -7.14 11.69 -8.22
C ASP A 692 -8.62 11.28 -7.95
N PRO A 693 -9.08 11.24 -6.69
CA PRO A 693 -10.45 10.85 -6.34
C PRO A 693 -11.57 11.66 -7.03
N VAL A 694 -12.47 10.96 -7.73
CA VAL A 694 -13.60 11.56 -8.45
C VAL A 694 -14.92 11.44 -7.67
N HIS A 695 -15.43 12.56 -7.19
CA HIS A 695 -16.75 12.67 -6.59
C HIS A 695 -17.78 13.19 -7.60
N ALA A 696 -18.54 12.29 -8.20
CA ALA A 696 -19.52 12.59 -9.24
C ALA A 696 -20.96 12.69 -8.71
N ILE A 697 -21.68 13.73 -9.12
CA ILE A 697 -23.13 13.86 -8.92
C ILE A 697 -23.84 13.98 -10.28
N GLU A 698 -24.68 12.99 -10.60
CA GLU A 698 -25.63 13.05 -11.71
C GLU A 698 -26.91 13.78 -11.27
N ILE A 699 -27.34 14.77 -12.05
CA ILE A 699 -28.42 15.70 -11.70
C ILE A 699 -29.63 15.49 -12.61
N GLY A 700 -30.74 15.02 -12.05
CA GLY A 700 -32.00 14.86 -12.77
C GLY A 700 -32.60 13.45 -12.65
N PRO A 701 -33.49 13.04 -13.58
CA PRO A 701 -33.91 11.65 -13.68
C PRO A 701 -32.72 10.80 -14.17
N PRO A 702 -32.43 9.63 -13.54
CA PRO A 702 -31.32 8.80 -13.96
C PRO A 702 -31.50 8.35 -15.40
N ASN A 703 -30.46 8.55 -16.21
CA ASN A 703 -30.46 8.17 -17.61
C ASN A 703 -29.69 6.85 -17.85
N SER A 704 -29.83 6.27 -19.04
CA SER A 704 -29.32 4.92 -19.33
C SER A 704 -27.82 4.80 -19.59
N ILE A 705 -27.07 5.90 -19.62
CA ILE A 705 -25.63 5.92 -19.97
C ILE A 705 -24.78 6.41 -18.79
N GLY A 706 -25.19 7.47 -18.09
CA GLY A 706 -24.39 8.10 -17.03
C GLY A 706 -24.15 7.21 -15.80
N VAL A 707 -25.19 6.54 -15.29
CA VAL A 707 -25.13 5.86 -13.98
C VAL A 707 -24.02 4.78 -13.88
N PRO A 708 -23.88 3.82 -14.81
CA PRO A 708 -22.85 2.78 -14.70
C PRO A 708 -21.44 3.34 -14.91
N VAL A 709 -21.28 4.24 -15.89
CA VAL A 709 -19.98 4.76 -16.32
C VAL A 709 -19.39 5.75 -15.30
N LEU A 710 -20.20 6.65 -14.75
CA LEU A 710 -19.79 7.55 -13.66
C LEU A 710 -19.59 6.78 -12.35
N GLY A 711 -20.35 5.70 -12.13
CA GLY A 711 -20.11 4.75 -11.04
C GLY A 711 -18.74 4.08 -11.14
N ALA A 712 -18.37 3.60 -12.33
CA ALA A 712 -17.06 3.00 -12.59
C ALA A 712 -15.91 3.99 -12.42
N LEU A 713 -16.03 5.22 -12.96
CA LEU A 713 -15.02 6.28 -12.81
C LEU A 713 -14.76 6.63 -11.34
N ALA A 714 -15.82 6.83 -10.55
CA ALA A 714 -15.70 7.11 -9.13
C ALA A 714 -15.12 5.91 -8.36
N GLY A 715 -15.55 4.68 -8.71
CA GLY A 715 -15.05 3.45 -8.09
C GLY A 715 -13.56 3.21 -8.35
N ASN A 716 -13.06 3.50 -9.56
CA ASN A 716 -11.65 3.32 -9.93
C ASN A 716 -10.70 4.27 -9.18
N THR A 717 -11.22 5.40 -8.67
CA THR A 717 -10.43 6.49 -8.08
C THR A 717 -10.61 6.60 -6.55
N ASN A 718 -11.24 5.63 -5.89
CA ASN A 718 -11.69 5.73 -4.48
C ASN A 718 -12.60 6.94 -4.20
N GLY A 719 -13.25 7.48 -5.23
CA GLY A 719 -14.22 8.56 -5.16
C GLY A 719 -15.62 8.09 -4.81
N THR A 720 -16.63 8.90 -5.11
CA THR A 720 -18.05 8.56 -4.84
C THR A 720 -18.96 9.01 -5.97
N PHE A 721 -19.81 8.11 -6.47
CA PHE A 721 -20.90 8.45 -7.38
C PHE A 721 -22.24 8.52 -6.65
N ARG A 722 -23.11 9.47 -7.05
CA ARG A 722 -24.52 9.49 -6.63
C ARG A 722 -25.43 10.26 -7.57
N THR A 723 -26.70 9.87 -7.61
CA THR A 723 -27.77 10.60 -8.31
C THR A 723 -28.48 11.58 -7.36
N SER A 724 -28.92 12.72 -7.89
CA SER A 724 -29.66 13.73 -7.14
C SER A 724 -30.74 14.40 -7.99
N THR A 725 -31.82 14.84 -7.34
CA THR A 725 -32.84 15.67 -8.00
C THR A 725 -32.43 17.14 -8.00
N ASP A 726 -32.95 17.92 -8.94
CA ASP A 726 -32.67 19.37 -9.04
C ASP A 726 -32.96 20.13 -7.72
N THR A 727 -33.88 19.61 -6.88
CA THR A 727 -34.25 20.17 -5.57
C THR A 727 -33.44 19.63 -4.39
N ALA A 728 -32.78 18.47 -4.54
CA ALA A 728 -31.95 17.83 -3.51
C ALA A 728 -30.45 18.11 -3.68
N LEU A 729 -30.01 18.58 -4.85
CA LEU A 729 -28.60 18.77 -5.23
C LEU A 729 -27.74 19.41 -4.14
N GLY A 730 -28.18 20.53 -3.55
CA GLY A 730 -27.43 21.20 -2.48
C GLY A 730 -27.13 20.29 -1.28
N ALA A 731 -28.03 19.37 -0.92
CA ALA A 731 -27.78 18.40 0.15
C ALA A 731 -26.80 17.31 -0.28
N SER A 732 -26.84 16.84 -1.53
CA SER A 732 -25.88 15.89 -2.10
C SER A 732 -24.48 16.50 -2.18
N THR A 733 -24.36 17.78 -2.54
CA THR A 733 -23.08 18.50 -2.58
C THR A 733 -22.48 18.72 -1.19
N MET A 734 -23.29 18.90 -0.13
CA MET A 734 -22.75 18.94 1.24
C MET A 734 -22.22 17.57 1.70
N GLN A 735 -22.78 16.47 1.20
CA GLN A 735 -22.25 15.13 1.45
C GLN A 735 -20.92 14.92 0.72
N VAL A 736 -20.79 15.36 -0.53
CA VAL A 736 -19.50 15.35 -1.26
C VAL A 736 -18.46 16.25 -0.58
N LEU A 737 -18.85 17.43 -0.07
CA LEU A 737 -17.95 18.24 0.76
C LEU A 737 -17.46 17.48 2.01
N ALA A 738 -18.32 16.67 2.64
CA ALA A 738 -17.92 15.86 3.78
C ALA A 738 -16.86 14.82 3.37
N GLU A 739 -17.03 14.17 2.22
CA GLU A 739 -16.09 13.19 1.66
C GLU A 739 -14.76 13.83 1.27
N VAL A 740 -14.77 14.92 0.48
CA VAL A 740 -13.57 15.71 0.10
C VAL A 740 -12.81 16.24 1.33
N THR A 741 -13.50 16.55 2.43
CA THR A 741 -12.86 17.05 3.68
C THR A 741 -12.56 15.96 4.71
N GLY A 742 -12.86 14.69 4.41
CA GLY A 742 -12.68 13.55 5.33
C GLY A 742 -13.51 13.63 6.62
N SER A 743 -14.68 14.30 6.60
CA SER A 743 -15.60 14.39 7.74
C SER A 743 -16.76 13.40 7.63
N GLN A 744 -17.25 12.93 8.78
CA GLN A 744 -18.27 11.88 8.90
C GLN A 744 -19.63 12.50 9.27
N PRO A 745 -20.73 12.23 8.54
CA PRO A 745 -22.02 12.74 8.93
C PRO A 745 -22.51 12.11 10.25
N VAL A 746 -22.98 12.96 11.15
CA VAL A 746 -23.47 12.59 12.49
C VAL A 746 -25.00 12.57 12.53
N THR A 747 -25.63 13.56 11.90
CA THR A 747 -27.08 13.79 11.97
C THR A 747 -27.54 14.64 10.79
N THR A 748 -28.65 14.26 10.18
CA THR A 748 -29.36 15.10 9.20
C THR A 748 -30.81 15.32 9.62
N ALA A 749 -31.35 16.51 9.38
CA ALA A 749 -32.73 16.84 9.71
C ALA A 749 -33.32 17.86 8.74
N ASN A 750 -34.49 17.58 8.17
CA ASN A 750 -35.20 18.49 7.27
C ASN A 750 -36.52 18.93 7.92
N GLY A 751 -37.03 20.13 7.61
CA GLY A 751 -38.29 20.60 8.19
C GLY A 751 -38.75 21.96 7.70
N ARG A 752 -39.80 22.49 8.34
CA ARG A 752 -40.31 23.85 8.14
C ARG A 752 -40.41 24.58 9.47
N LEU A 753 -39.89 25.80 9.51
CA LEU A 753 -39.86 26.67 10.67
C LEU A 753 -41.03 27.66 10.59
N ALA A 754 -42.02 27.49 11.47
CA ALA A 754 -43.17 28.38 11.54
C ALA A 754 -42.80 29.72 12.23
N PRO A 755 -43.49 30.84 11.93
CA PRO A 755 -43.27 32.12 12.61
C PRO A 755 -43.35 31.99 14.14
N GLY A 756 -42.33 32.51 14.84
CA GLY A 756 -42.23 32.45 16.31
C GLY A 756 -41.95 31.05 16.92
N ALA A 757 -41.77 30.02 16.10
CA ALA A 757 -41.44 28.68 16.57
C ALA A 757 -39.93 28.54 16.85
N VAL A 758 -39.60 27.92 17.98
CA VAL A 758 -38.23 27.51 18.31
C VAL A 758 -38.11 26.02 18.07
N ARG A 759 -37.15 25.60 17.24
CA ARG A 759 -36.84 24.19 17.02
C ARG A 759 -35.49 23.87 17.65
N ARG A 760 -35.47 22.85 18.52
CA ARG A 760 -34.26 22.27 19.11
C ARG A 760 -34.07 20.87 18.50
N ILE A 761 -32.92 20.61 17.90
CA ILE A 761 -32.60 19.36 17.20
C ILE A 761 -31.36 18.75 17.86
N PRO A 762 -31.48 17.61 18.56
CA PRO A 762 -30.34 16.97 19.21
C PRO A 762 -29.43 16.28 18.18
N PHE A 763 -28.14 16.22 18.49
CA PHE A 763 -27.16 15.36 17.83
C PHE A 763 -26.12 14.88 18.85
N GLN A 764 -25.50 13.72 18.59
CA GLN A 764 -24.70 13.01 19.58
C GLN A 764 -23.23 12.97 19.19
N LEU A 765 -22.34 13.49 20.06
CA LEU A 765 -20.88 13.43 19.90
C LEU A 765 -20.23 12.56 20.99
N THR A 766 -18.98 12.18 20.72
CA THR A 766 -18.15 11.25 21.48
C THR A 766 -16.72 11.78 21.65
N GLU A 767 -15.91 11.11 22.47
CA GLU A 767 -14.46 11.36 22.55
C GLU A 767 -13.67 10.93 21.30
N ALA A 768 -14.30 10.37 20.27
CA ALA A 768 -13.68 10.18 18.96
C ALA A 768 -13.75 11.45 18.09
N ASP A 769 -14.68 12.38 18.38
CA ASP A 769 -14.97 13.56 17.56
C ASP A 769 -14.03 14.72 17.89
N SER A 770 -13.14 15.10 16.98
CA SER A 770 -12.15 16.17 17.18
C SER A 770 -12.55 17.52 16.62
N GLY A 771 -13.60 17.59 15.80
CA GLY A 771 -14.23 18.82 15.37
C GLY A 771 -15.58 18.57 14.70
N ILE A 772 -16.38 19.62 14.51
CA ILE A 772 -17.68 19.55 13.83
C ILE A 772 -17.92 20.70 12.86
N ASP A 773 -18.62 20.38 11.78
CA ASP A 773 -19.33 21.32 10.91
C ASP A 773 -20.84 21.18 11.14
N VAL A 774 -21.53 22.30 11.32
CA VAL A 774 -22.99 22.35 11.46
C VAL A 774 -23.54 23.29 10.40
N LEU A 775 -24.16 22.72 9.36
CA LEU A 775 -24.59 23.40 8.14
C LEU A 775 -26.12 23.53 8.11
N LEU A 776 -26.63 24.76 8.03
CA LEU A 776 -28.06 25.06 7.89
C LEU A 776 -28.33 25.64 6.50
N LEU A 777 -28.93 24.84 5.63
CA LEU A 777 -29.36 25.25 4.30
C LEU A 777 -30.79 25.79 4.38
N THR A 778 -31.01 27.01 3.90
CA THR A 778 -32.35 27.62 3.86
C THR A 778 -32.44 28.72 2.79
N PRO A 779 -33.60 28.96 2.15
CA PRO A 779 -33.72 29.99 1.10
C PRO A 779 -33.39 31.41 1.53
N THR A 780 -33.47 31.72 2.83
CA THR A 780 -33.23 33.05 3.41
C THR A 780 -32.42 32.94 4.71
N PRO A 781 -31.09 32.75 4.63
CA PRO A 781 -30.27 32.48 5.82
C PRO A 781 -30.29 33.61 6.86
N ASP A 782 -30.38 34.87 6.41
CA ASP A 782 -30.47 36.05 7.28
C ASP A 782 -31.79 36.16 8.07
N ALA A 783 -32.76 35.27 7.81
CA ALA A 783 -34.05 35.21 8.49
C ALA A 783 -34.16 34.08 9.54
N VAL A 784 -33.05 33.36 9.83
CA VAL A 784 -32.98 32.36 10.91
C VAL A 784 -31.89 32.71 11.91
N ASP A 785 -32.27 32.91 13.17
CA ASP A 785 -31.33 32.94 14.30
C ASP A 785 -30.98 31.48 14.62
N PHE A 786 -29.74 31.12 14.30
CA PHE A 786 -29.17 29.77 14.39
C PHE A 786 -28.04 29.79 15.41
N ARG A 787 -28.19 28.97 16.46
CA ARG A 787 -27.24 28.85 17.57
C ARG A 787 -26.99 27.38 17.91
N LEU A 788 -25.87 27.09 18.55
CA LEU A 788 -25.55 25.75 19.06
C LEU A 788 -25.71 25.72 20.58
N GLN A 789 -26.15 24.60 21.12
CA GLN A 789 -26.21 24.34 22.56
C GLN A 789 -25.28 23.18 22.93
N THR A 790 -24.37 23.42 23.87
CA THR A 790 -23.44 22.41 24.41
C THR A 790 -24.18 21.40 25.30
N PRO A 791 -23.58 20.23 25.62
CA PRO A 791 -24.21 19.21 26.47
C PRO A 791 -24.62 19.72 27.85
N ILE A 792 -23.89 20.70 28.38
CA ILE A 792 -24.15 21.36 29.67
C ILE A 792 -25.20 22.47 29.61
N GLY A 793 -25.77 22.72 28.43
CA GLY A 793 -26.85 23.67 28.22
C GLY A 793 -26.42 25.13 27.99
N GLU A 794 -25.15 25.41 27.71
CA GLU A 794 -24.71 26.75 27.27
C GLU A 794 -24.96 26.96 25.78
N LEU A 795 -25.23 28.20 25.37
CA LEU A 795 -25.42 28.54 23.95
C LEU A 795 -24.15 29.21 23.39
N ILE A 796 -23.77 28.78 22.19
CA ILE A 796 -22.76 29.41 21.35
C ILE A 796 -23.50 30.33 20.36
N GLU A 797 -23.33 31.64 20.51
CA GLU A 797 -23.90 32.64 19.61
C GLU A 797 -22.94 32.93 18.43
N PRO A 798 -23.44 33.38 17.27
CA PRO A 798 -22.59 33.61 16.09
C PRO A 798 -21.38 34.53 16.34
N TRP A 799 -21.58 35.66 17.03
CA TRP A 799 -20.49 36.59 17.39
C TRP A 799 -19.38 35.94 18.24
N GLN A 800 -19.71 34.97 19.09
CA GLN A 800 -18.72 34.23 19.89
C GLN A 800 -17.88 33.31 19.00
N ALA A 801 -18.52 32.66 18.03
CA ALA A 801 -17.84 31.79 17.07
C ALA A 801 -17.04 32.57 16.01
N ILE A 802 -17.36 33.84 15.76
CA ILE A 802 -16.53 34.76 14.95
C ILE A 802 -15.28 35.18 15.74
N ALA A 803 -15.41 35.45 17.04
CA ALA A 803 -14.32 35.96 17.87
C ALA A 803 -13.35 34.88 18.39
N ALA A 804 -13.76 33.61 18.45
CA ALA A 804 -12.96 32.54 19.04
C ALA A 804 -12.01 31.87 18.00
N PRO A 805 -10.71 31.67 18.32
CA PRO A 805 -9.74 31.17 17.35
C PRO A 805 -10.00 29.72 16.88
N SER A 806 -10.61 28.90 17.73
CA SER A 806 -11.00 27.50 17.46
C SER A 806 -12.39 27.35 16.81
N MET A 807 -13.02 28.45 16.42
CA MET A 807 -14.38 28.48 15.88
C MET A 807 -14.43 29.31 14.61
N ARG A 808 -15.37 29.03 13.71
CA ARG A 808 -15.77 29.91 12.62
C ARG A 808 -17.29 29.89 12.50
N PHE A 809 -17.86 31.01 12.06
CA PHE A 809 -19.25 31.14 11.66
C PHE A 809 -19.32 31.91 10.34
N GLY A 810 -20.22 31.52 9.43
CA GLY A 810 -20.38 32.18 8.14
C GLY A 810 -21.79 32.06 7.58
N ILE A 811 -22.12 32.99 6.67
CA ILE A 811 -23.38 33.04 5.92
C ILE A 811 -23.02 33.34 4.46
N ALA A 812 -23.29 32.41 3.55
CA ALA A 812 -23.04 32.57 2.11
C ALA A 812 -23.83 31.52 1.30
N GLY A 813 -24.18 31.83 0.05
CA GLY A 813 -24.72 30.83 -0.89
C GLY A 813 -26.04 30.14 -0.50
N GLY A 814 -26.81 30.67 0.47
CA GLY A 814 -27.99 30.01 1.03
C GLY A 814 -27.70 29.02 2.17
N VAL A 815 -26.47 29.04 2.68
CA VAL A 815 -26.01 28.23 3.83
C VAL A 815 -25.53 29.15 4.95
N THR A 816 -25.95 28.85 6.17
CA THR A 816 -25.31 29.37 7.39
C THR A 816 -24.59 28.22 8.08
N TRP A 817 -23.35 28.42 8.53
CA TRP A 817 -22.58 27.34 9.16
C TRP A 817 -21.83 27.76 10.43
N TYR A 818 -21.59 26.76 11.27
CA TYR A 818 -20.53 26.76 12.28
C TYR A 818 -19.48 25.72 11.92
N ARG A 819 -18.21 26.02 12.19
CA ARG A 819 -17.09 25.07 12.20
C ARG A 819 -16.35 25.18 13.53
N LEU A 820 -16.18 24.08 14.26
CA LEU A 820 -15.63 24.08 15.62
C LEU A 820 -14.57 23.00 15.78
N ALA A 821 -13.39 23.36 16.29
CA ALA A 821 -12.48 22.37 16.87
C ALA A 821 -12.96 21.97 18.28
N LEU A 822 -12.87 20.67 18.61
CA LEU A 822 -13.31 20.11 19.88
C LEU A 822 -12.11 19.63 20.72
N PRO A 823 -12.15 19.79 22.05
CA PRO A 823 -13.22 20.40 22.84
C PRO A 823 -13.32 21.92 22.69
N VAL A 824 -14.54 22.47 22.78
CA VAL A 824 -14.70 23.93 22.91
C VAL A 824 -14.60 24.37 24.38
N GLN A 825 -14.04 25.55 24.61
CA GLN A 825 -14.03 26.18 25.93
C GLN A 825 -15.01 27.37 25.94
N GLN A 826 -16.16 27.20 26.61
CA GLN A 826 -17.15 28.28 26.81
C GLN A 826 -17.02 28.97 28.17
N ARG A 827 -16.31 28.37 29.13
CA ARG A 827 -15.93 28.97 30.41
C ARG A 827 -14.46 28.62 30.72
N PRO A 828 -13.66 29.50 31.33
CA PRO A 828 -12.28 29.20 31.70
C PRO A 828 -12.17 27.88 32.48
N GLY A 829 -11.30 26.98 32.04
CA GLY A 829 -11.08 25.67 32.66
C GLY A 829 -12.16 24.60 32.39
N ARG A 830 -13.21 24.90 31.62
CA ARG A 830 -14.27 23.93 31.28
C ARG A 830 -14.36 23.68 29.78
N PHE A 831 -14.14 22.42 29.41
CA PHE A 831 -14.03 21.95 28.03
C PHE A 831 -15.20 21.01 27.69
N GLU A 832 -15.85 21.24 26.55
CA GLU A 832 -17.07 20.53 26.13
C GLU A 832 -16.84 19.80 24.80
N ARG A 833 -17.12 18.48 24.77
CA ARG A 833 -16.85 17.58 23.63
C ARG A 833 -17.93 16.52 23.47
N ALA A 834 -17.80 15.38 24.15
CA ALA A 834 -18.77 14.31 24.09
C ALA A 834 -20.11 14.67 24.75
N GLY A 835 -21.20 14.07 24.28
CA GLY A 835 -22.55 14.25 24.83
C GLY A 835 -23.58 14.70 23.80
N THR A 836 -24.78 15.01 24.27
CA THR A 836 -25.91 15.43 23.42
C THR A 836 -25.91 16.93 23.21
N TRP A 837 -25.44 17.37 22.05
CA TRP A 837 -25.52 18.75 21.59
C TRP A 837 -26.90 19.03 20.99
N HIS A 838 -27.27 20.31 20.89
CA HIS A 838 -28.48 20.70 20.17
C HIS A 838 -28.24 21.86 19.21
N VAL A 839 -28.79 21.76 18.00
CA VAL A 839 -29.02 22.92 17.13
C VAL A 839 -30.29 23.63 17.58
N VAL A 840 -30.22 24.95 17.76
CA VAL A 840 -31.37 25.80 18.12
C VAL A 840 -31.61 26.78 16.97
N ILE A 841 -32.78 26.71 16.35
CA ILE A 841 -33.20 27.62 15.27
C ILE A 841 -34.54 28.28 15.58
N THR A 842 -34.65 29.58 15.31
CA THR A 842 -35.89 30.37 15.39
C THR A 842 -35.93 31.41 14.27
N PRO A 843 -37.10 31.86 13.79
CA PRO A 843 -37.18 33.02 12.89
C PRO A 843 -36.61 34.26 13.59
N GLY A 844 -35.68 34.94 12.93
CA GLY A 844 -34.91 36.06 13.49
C GLY A 844 -33.63 36.32 12.71
N ARG A 845 -32.93 37.43 12.97
CA ARG A 845 -31.60 37.65 12.37
C ARG A 845 -30.52 36.94 13.20
N PRO A 846 -29.49 36.34 12.58
CA PRO A 846 -28.30 35.86 13.29
C PRO A 846 -27.66 36.94 14.18
N ARG A 847 -27.24 36.58 15.40
CA ARG A 847 -26.55 37.50 16.32
C ARG A 847 -25.04 37.56 16.04
N THR A 848 -24.65 38.26 14.99
CA THR A 848 -23.25 38.43 14.56
C THR A 848 -22.48 39.52 15.31
N GLU A 849 -23.19 40.47 15.93
CA GLU A 849 -22.59 41.56 16.72
C GLU A 849 -22.40 41.17 18.20
N PRO A 850 -21.29 41.60 18.87
CA PRO A 850 -21.06 41.37 20.29
C PRO A 850 -22.18 41.91 21.19
N ALA A 851 -22.54 41.17 22.24
CA ALA A 851 -23.59 41.58 23.17
C ALA A 851 -23.28 41.22 24.64
N PRO A 852 -23.83 41.96 25.62
CA PRO A 852 -23.65 41.64 27.04
C PRO A 852 -24.36 40.35 27.44
N GLY A 853 -23.60 39.25 27.47
CA GLY A 853 -24.07 37.94 27.89
C GLY A 853 -24.94 37.20 26.85
N THR A 854 -25.13 35.91 27.11
CA THR A 854 -25.85 34.98 26.23
C THR A 854 -27.37 35.14 26.35
N ASP A 855 -28.07 35.37 25.24
CA ASP A 855 -29.53 35.50 25.27
C ASP A 855 -30.21 34.13 25.39
N ARG A 856 -30.65 33.79 26.60
CA ARG A 856 -31.39 32.53 26.87
C ARG A 856 -32.89 32.63 26.57
N SER A 857 -33.42 33.77 26.11
CA SER A 857 -34.86 33.92 25.82
C SER A 857 -35.30 33.04 24.64
N VAL A 858 -34.40 32.80 23.68
CA VAL A 858 -34.58 31.88 22.55
C VAL A 858 -35.00 30.47 22.98
N LEU A 859 -34.67 30.02 24.19
CA LEU A 859 -35.06 28.70 24.70
C LEU A 859 -36.52 28.60 25.18
N ARG A 860 -37.28 29.70 25.22
CA ARG A 860 -38.61 29.77 25.87
C ARG A 860 -39.82 29.81 24.92
N GLY A 861 -39.63 30.16 23.64
CA GLY A 861 -40.69 30.20 22.63
C GLY A 861 -41.69 31.36 22.77
N ALA A 862 -42.29 31.78 21.65
CA ALA A 862 -43.09 33.01 21.58
C ALA A 862 -44.50 32.94 22.21
N THR A 863 -44.97 31.77 22.67
CA THR A 863 -46.31 31.58 23.26
C THR A 863 -46.41 31.83 24.77
N ALA A 864 -45.33 32.29 25.41
CA ALA A 864 -45.31 32.65 26.83
C ALA A 864 -45.88 34.06 27.14
N THR A 865 -47.00 34.45 26.50
CA THR A 865 -47.71 35.70 26.83
C THR A 865 -48.43 35.56 28.18
N ARG A 866 -47.92 36.29 29.19
CA ARG A 866 -48.58 36.68 30.45
C ARG A 866 -49.69 35.73 30.96
N ARG A 867 -49.32 34.73 31.77
CA ARG A 867 -50.22 34.32 32.87
C ARG A 867 -49.93 35.23 34.07
N THR A 868 -50.92 36.04 34.43
CA THR A 868 -50.97 36.80 35.68
C THR A 868 -50.84 35.87 36.88
N ALA A 869 -50.34 36.41 37.99
CA ALA A 869 -50.09 35.65 39.21
C ALA A 869 -51.34 34.90 39.69
N MET A 870 -51.22 33.58 39.87
CA MET A 870 -52.10 32.77 40.69
C MET A 870 -51.26 31.97 41.69
N ALA A 871 -51.87 31.68 42.84
CA ALA A 871 -51.20 31.28 44.06
C ALA A 871 -50.36 30.00 43.94
N ALA A 872 -49.35 29.91 44.82
CA ALA A 872 -48.48 28.75 44.94
C ALA A 872 -49.27 27.48 45.28
N VAL A 873 -49.08 26.44 44.47
CA VAL A 873 -49.36 25.05 44.83
C VAL A 873 -48.01 24.43 45.25
N PRO A 874 -47.92 23.68 46.37
CA PRO A 874 -46.65 23.11 46.80
C PRO A 874 -46.21 21.99 45.84
N GLU A 875 -44.94 21.99 45.42
CA GLU A 875 -44.36 20.83 44.73
C GLU A 875 -44.21 19.64 45.70
N PRO A 876 -44.38 18.40 45.25
CA PRO A 876 -43.89 17.23 45.98
C PRO A 876 -42.36 17.24 45.96
N ALA A 877 -41.73 17.00 47.11
CA ALA A 877 -40.28 17.04 47.26
C ALA A 877 -39.62 15.79 46.64
N TYR A 878 -38.91 15.97 45.52
CA TYR A 878 -37.98 14.99 44.95
C TYR A 878 -36.60 15.11 45.61
N ARG A 879 -35.86 14.01 45.76
CA ARG A 879 -34.62 13.97 46.58
C ARG A 879 -33.34 14.18 45.78
N SER A 880 -33.39 14.24 44.45
CA SER A 880 -32.26 14.68 43.60
C SER A 880 -32.70 15.22 42.24
N GLU A 881 -31.84 16.00 41.57
CA GLU A 881 -32.06 16.43 40.18
C GLU A 881 -32.07 15.25 39.18
N LEU A 882 -31.39 14.14 39.51
CA LEU A 882 -31.35 12.91 38.71
C LEU A 882 -32.73 12.24 38.60
N GLU A 883 -33.52 12.21 39.69
CA GLU A 883 -34.91 11.71 39.65
C GLU A 883 -35.80 12.57 38.73
N ARG A 884 -35.55 13.89 38.69
CA ARG A 884 -36.27 14.84 37.84
C ARG A 884 -35.93 14.67 36.35
N ALA A 885 -34.69 14.28 36.03
CA ALA A 885 -34.26 13.97 34.67
C ALA A 885 -34.84 12.65 34.15
N PHE A 886 -34.92 11.61 34.98
CA PHE A 886 -35.44 10.29 34.58
C PHE A 886 -36.96 10.26 34.35
N ALA A 887 -37.74 11.08 35.06
CA ALA A 887 -39.20 11.13 34.88
C ALA A 887 -39.67 11.60 33.48
N VAL A 888 -38.79 12.22 32.69
CA VAL A 888 -39.07 12.69 31.33
C VAL A 888 -38.89 11.57 30.28
N ILE A 889 -38.24 10.47 30.63
CA ILE A 889 -37.82 9.41 29.69
C ILE A 889 -38.93 8.39 29.37
N SER A 890 -40.00 8.33 30.17
CA SER A 890 -40.99 7.24 30.16
C SER A 890 -42.41 7.63 29.72
N ALA A 891 -42.57 8.61 28.84
CA ALA A 891 -43.88 8.99 28.27
C ALA A 891 -44.10 8.34 26.88
N PRO A 892 -45.16 7.53 26.66
CA PRO A 892 -45.43 6.94 25.36
C PRO A 892 -45.85 7.99 24.32
N VAL A 893 -45.43 7.78 23.06
CA VAL A 893 -45.75 8.67 21.94
C VAL A 893 -47.25 8.66 21.67
N ALA A 894 -47.92 9.79 21.98
CA ALA A 894 -49.33 9.98 21.67
C ALA A 894 -49.56 10.06 20.15
N THR A 895 -50.49 9.27 19.65
CA THR A 895 -50.91 9.25 18.24
C THR A 895 -51.43 10.62 17.80
N GLN A 896 -50.87 11.15 16.71
CA GLN A 896 -51.34 12.40 16.12
C GLN A 896 -52.78 12.24 15.58
N ARG A 897 -53.71 13.02 16.12
CA ARG A 897 -54.97 13.32 15.40
C ARG A 897 -54.70 14.36 14.32
N ALA A 898 -55.40 14.24 13.20
CA ALA A 898 -55.23 15.06 12.01
C ALA A 898 -55.29 16.57 12.31
N ALA A 899 -54.30 17.32 11.80
CA ALA A 899 -54.22 18.76 11.93
C ALA A 899 -54.78 19.48 10.69
N VAL A 900 -55.42 20.62 10.93
CA VAL A 900 -55.84 21.59 9.91
C VAL A 900 -54.60 22.13 9.16
N ALA A 901 -54.78 22.47 7.88
CA ALA A 901 -53.70 22.89 6.98
C ALA A 901 -52.86 24.08 7.56
N PRO A 902 -51.52 23.98 7.60
CA PRO A 902 -50.66 25.01 8.18
C PRO A 902 -50.30 26.13 7.19
N ALA A 903 -50.05 27.33 7.73
CA ALA A 903 -49.46 28.45 7.01
C ALA A 903 -48.01 28.13 6.55
N PRO A 904 -47.48 28.78 5.50
CA PRO A 904 -46.18 28.44 4.92
C PRO A 904 -45.01 28.86 5.84
N GLY A 905 -44.49 27.91 6.62
CA GLY A 905 -43.21 28.06 7.34
C GLY A 905 -41.99 27.97 6.40
N LEU A 906 -40.88 28.59 6.81
CA LEU A 906 -39.60 28.61 6.07
C LEU A 906 -38.97 27.21 6.04
N ALA A 907 -38.62 26.70 4.85
CA ALA A 907 -37.96 25.40 4.73
C ALA A 907 -36.51 25.46 5.22
N TYR A 908 -36.05 24.39 5.89
CA TYR A 908 -34.66 24.22 6.29
C TYR A 908 -34.20 22.77 6.10
N ALA A 909 -32.91 22.60 5.82
CA ALA A 909 -32.20 21.34 5.87
C ALA A 909 -30.92 21.52 6.71
N LEU A 910 -30.80 20.76 7.79
CA LEU A 910 -29.65 20.72 8.70
C LEU A 910 -28.77 19.52 8.36
N ARG A 911 -27.46 19.72 8.30
CA ARG A 911 -26.44 18.67 8.26
C ARG A 911 -25.44 18.91 9.40
N VAL A 912 -25.03 17.85 10.08
CA VAL A 912 -23.97 17.86 11.09
C VAL A 912 -22.93 16.84 10.66
N HIS A 913 -21.69 17.29 10.45
CA HIS A 913 -20.55 16.41 10.17
C HIS A 913 -19.51 16.55 11.29
N ALA A 914 -18.73 15.51 11.53
CA ALA A 914 -17.63 15.51 12.51
C ALA A 914 -16.35 14.96 11.89
N TRP A 915 -15.21 15.60 12.16
CA TRP A 915 -13.92 14.93 12.04
C TRP A 915 -13.78 14.00 13.23
N SER A 916 -13.58 12.71 12.95
CA SER A 916 -13.74 11.65 13.94
C SER A 916 -12.91 10.45 13.57
N SER A 917 -12.32 9.78 14.56
CA SER A 917 -11.78 8.43 14.34
C SER A 917 -12.89 7.38 14.19
N LEU A 918 -14.16 7.72 14.52
CA LEU A 918 -15.33 6.86 14.31
C LEU A 918 -16.00 7.14 12.95
N SER A 919 -15.88 6.19 12.02
CA SER A 919 -16.40 6.24 10.65
C SER A 919 -17.52 5.24 10.38
N LEU A 920 -18.44 5.62 9.49
CA LEU A 920 -19.43 4.73 8.87
C LEU A 920 -19.12 4.64 7.37
N LEU A 921 -18.54 3.50 6.97
CA LEU A 921 -18.46 3.10 5.57
C LEU A 921 -19.79 2.42 5.22
N ALA A 922 -20.43 2.80 4.12
CA ALA A 922 -21.72 2.23 3.73
C ALA A 922 -22.04 2.49 2.27
N ASP A 923 -22.29 1.42 1.53
CA ASP A 923 -22.31 1.43 0.07
C ASP A 923 -23.53 0.71 -0.47
N VAL A 924 -23.86 1.04 -1.72
CA VAL A 924 -25.06 0.61 -2.41
C VAL A 924 -24.60 -0.03 -3.72
N THR A 925 -24.76 -1.34 -3.82
CA THR A 925 -24.35 -2.12 -4.99
C THR A 925 -25.59 -2.46 -5.82
N GLN A 926 -25.53 -2.16 -7.11
CA GLN A 926 -26.65 -2.37 -8.02
C GLN A 926 -26.15 -2.85 -9.38
N PHE A 927 -26.47 -4.10 -9.72
CA PHE A 927 -26.06 -4.75 -10.97
C PHE A 927 -27.08 -4.59 -12.11
N GLU A 928 -28.33 -4.29 -11.78
CA GLU A 928 -29.42 -4.07 -12.72
C GLU A 928 -30.23 -2.83 -12.36
N PHE A 929 -30.66 -2.07 -13.37
CA PHE A 929 -31.33 -0.78 -13.21
C PHE A 929 -32.79 -0.74 -13.68
N ALA A 930 -33.39 -1.91 -13.97
CA ALA A 930 -34.81 -1.98 -14.26
C ALA A 930 -35.66 -1.80 -12.99
N PRO A 931 -36.89 -1.29 -13.09
CA PRO A 931 -37.86 -1.44 -12.02
C PRO A 931 -38.05 -2.93 -11.69
N ARG A 932 -38.07 -3.23 -10.40
CA ARG A 932 -38.08 -4.56 -9.76
C ARG A 932 -36.73 -5.26 -9.60
N SER A 933 -35.63 -4.67 -10.03
CA SER A 933 -34.29 -5.19 -9.72
C SER A 933 -33.94 -5.05 -8.22
N PRO A 934 -33.11 -5.96 -7.68
CA PRO A 934 -32.60 -5.86 -6.32
C PRO A 934 -31.48 -4.81 -6.22
N VAL A 935 -31.38 -4.20 -5.04
CA VAL A 935 -30.28 -3.32 -4.65
C VAL A 935 -29.70 -3.84 -3.34
N GLU A 936 -28.40 -4.09 -3.33
CA GLU A 936 -27.67 -4.57 -2.16
C GLU A 936 -27.13 -3.39 -1.35
N LEU A 937 -27.16 -3.55 -0.03
CA LEU A 937 -26.74 -2.56 0.95
C LEU A 937 -25.63 -3.19 1.79
N SER A 938 -24.48 -2.54 1.88
CA SER A 938 -23.39 -2.92 2.77
C SER A 938 -23.04 -1.77 3.71
N ALA A 939 -22.56 -2.07 4.91
CA ALA A 939 -22.02 -1.09 5.83
C ALA A 939 -20.98 -1.71 6.79
N ARG A 940 -20.01 -0.91 7.21
CA ARG A 940 -18.97 -1.26 8.17
C ARG A 940 -18.75 -0.06 9.09
N LEU A 941 -18.80 -0.30 10.40
CA LEU A 941 -18.46 0.70 11.40
C LEU A 941 -17.02 0.50 11.84
N THR A 942 -16.21 1.55 11.79
CA THR A 942 -14.83 1.50 12.29
C THR A 942 -14.55 2.62 13.28
N GLN A 943 -13.82 2.32 14.34
CA GLN A 943 -13.20 3.31 15.21
C GLN A 943 -11.67 3.15 15.12
N SER A 944 -10.99 4.18 14.64
CA SER A 944 -9.53 4.23 14.53
C SER A 944 -9.00 3.03 13.71
N GLY A 945 -9.63 2.79 12.55
CA GLY A 945 -9.38 1.65 11.65
C GLY A 945 -10.03 0.32 12.06
N ARG A 946 -10.31 0.10 13.36
CA ARG A 946 -10.83 -1.18 13.87
C ARG A 946 -12.34 -1.33 13.71
N VAL A 947 -12.80 -2.51 13.33
CA VAL A 947 -14.25 -2.80 13.18
C VAL A 947 -14.95 -2.82 14.54
N LEU A 948 -16.10 -2.15 14.64
CA LEU A 948 -17.01 -2.28 15.77
C LEU A 948 -18.02 -3.41 15.49
N SER A 949 -17.88 -4.54 16.18
CA SER A 949 -18.72 -5.73 15.99
C SER A 949 -19.78 -5.94 17.08
N THR A 950 -19.67 -5.28 18.23
CA THR A 950 -20.58 -5.48 19.38
C THR A 950 -21.29 -4.20 19.79
N GLY A 951 -22.55 -4.31 20.24
CA GLY A 951 -23.32 -3.17 20.77
C GLY A 951 -23.65 -2.08 19.74
N VAL A 952 -23.59 -2.41 18.45
CA VAL A 952 -23.86 -1.53 17.30
C VAL A 952 -25.00 -2.07 16.45
N SER A 953 -25.70 -1.17 15.77
CA SER A 953 -26.82 -1.48 14.87
C SER A 953 -26.79 -0.54 13.67
N VAL A 954 -27.12 -1.05 12.49
CA VAL A 954 -27.22 -0.27 11.26
C VAL A 954 -28.58 -0.51 10.61
N SER A 955 -29.19 0.57 10.13
CA SER A 955 -30.42 0.51 9.31
C SER A 955 -30.29 1.47 8.14
N ALA A 956 -30.99 1.18 7.04
CA ALA A 956 -31.11 2.06 5.89
C ALA A 956 -32.54 2.60 5.80
N GLU A 957 -32.68 3.89 5.57
CA GLU A 957 -33.93 4.55 5.20
C GLU A 957 -33.93 4.83 3.69
N ILE A 958 -34.82 4.18 2.97
CA ILE A 958 -34.94 4.27 1.52
C ILE A 958 -36.07 5.26 1.21
N THR A 959 -35.74 6.35 0.52
CA THR A 959 -36.72 7.30 -0.02
C THR A 959 -36.85 7.06 -1.54
N PRO A 960 -37.97 6.48 -2.01
CA PRO A 960 -38.23 6.29 -3.43
C PRO A 960 -38.55 7.63 -4.13
N PRO A 961 -38.59 7.66 -5.48
CA PRO A 961 -39.02 8.84 -6.26
C PRO A 961 -40.41 9.37 -5.87
N THR A 962 -41.27 8.51 -5.33
CA THR A 962 -42.62 8.85 -4.84
C THR A 962 -42.63 9.46 -3.43
N GLY A 963 -41.48 9.55 -2.76
CA GLY A 963 -41.28 10.24 -1.47
C GLY A 963 -41.64 9.46 -0.20
N ALA A 964 -42.25 8.27 -0.31
CA ALA A 964 -42.67 7.47 0.84
C ALA A 964 -41.51 6.67 1.45
N VAL A 965 -40.91 7.16 2.54
CA VAL A 965 -39.74 6.55 3.19
C VAL A 965 -40.06 5.17 3.80
N THR A 966 -39.26 4.15 3.47
CA THR A 966 -39.25 2.84 4.14
C THR A 966 -37.94 2.63 4.90
N ARG A 967 -37.94 1.79 5.95
CA ARG A 967 -36.73 1.47 6.73
C ARG A 967 -36.46 -0.03 6.70
N THR A 968 -35.23 -0.39 6.35
CA THR A 968 -34.69 -1.76 6.39
C THR A 968 -33.61 -1.84 7.47
N ALA A 969 -33.69 -2.81 8.38
CA ALA A 969 -32.59 -3.12 9.28
C ALA A 969 -31.55 -3.99 8.56
N LEU A 970 -30.26 -3.72 8.76
CA LEU A 970 -29.19 -4.56 8.21
C LEU A 970 -28.81 -5.62 9.25
N THR A 971 -28.59 -6.85 8.78
CA THR A 971 -28.05 -7.96 9.57
C THR A 971 -26.54 -7.91 9.53
N GLY A 972 -25.85 -8.16 10.65
CA GLY A 972 -24.39 -8.09 10.67
C GLY A 972 -23.71 -9.26 11.36
N ASP A 973 -22.52 -9.57 10.85
CA ASP A 973 -21.57 -10.55 11.37
C ASP A 973 -20.15 -9.94 11.26
N GLY A 974 -19.27 -10.22 12.22
CA GLY A 974 -17.92 -9.63 12.29
C GLY A 974 -17.86 -8.09 12.33
N GLY A 975 -18.99 -7.39 12.47
CA GLY A 975 -19.09 -5.93 12.34
C GLY A 975 -19.22 -5.40 10.90
N PHE A 976 -19.42 -6.30 9.93
CA PHE A 976 -19.96 -5.98 8.61
C PHE A 976 -21.48 -6.17 8.64
N PHE A 977 -22.21 -5.25 8.03
CA PHE A 977 -23.68 -5.22 8.00
C PHE A 977 -24.16 -5.27 6.55
N THR A 978 -25.13 -6.13 6.27
CA THR A 978 -25.70 -6.31 4.94
C THR A 978 -27.24 -6.26 4.97
N GLY A 979 -27.81 -5.90 3.83
CA GLY A 979 -29.26 -5.91 3.60
C GLY A 979 -29.57 -5.70 2.12
N ASN A 980 -30.84 -5.65 1.77
CA ASN A 980 -31.26 -5.32 0.41
C ASN A 980 -32.63 -4.61 0.40
N PHE A 981 -32.96 -4.02 -0.73
CA PHE A 981 -34.33 -3.62 -1.07
C PHE A 981 -34.56 -3.78 -2.57
N THR A 982 -35.79 -3.57 -3.02
CA THR A 982 -36.17 -3.65 -4.45
C THR A 982 -36.59 -2.27 -4.95
N VAL A 983 -36.05 -1.82 -6.08
CA VAL A 983 -36.54 -0.60 -6.74
C VAL A 983 -37.92 -0.88 -7.36
N THR A 984 -38.90 -0.04 -7.09
CA THR A 984 -40.33 -0.28 -7.41
C THR A 984 -40.90 0.61 -8.51
N ALA A 985 -40.23 1.72 -8.83
CA ALA A 985 -40.61 2.71 -9.83
C ALA A 985 -39.35 3.32 -10.45
N ALA A 986 -39.45 3.92 -11.64
CA ALA A 986 -38.33 4.64 -12.24
C ALA A 986 -38.04 5.97 -11.50
N GLY A 987 -36.76 6.32 -11.38
CA GLY A 987 -36.25 7.54 -10.74
C GLY A 987 -35.07 7.28 -9.78
N SER A 988 -34.57 8.35 -9.15
CA SER A 988 -33.54 8.28 -8.11
C SER A 988 -34.13 7.87 -6.75
N TYR A 989 -33.47 6.91 -6.09
CA TYR A 989 -33.74 6.47 -4.73
C TYR A 989 -32.66 7.03 -3.80
N GLN A 990 -33.04 7.74 -2.74
CA GLN A 990 -32.09 8.20 -1.73
C GLN A 990 -32.01 7.16 -0.60
N VAL A 991 -30.81 6.69 -0.27
CA VAL A 991 -30.56 5.65 0.74
C VAL A 991 -29.77 6.29 1.89
N ARG A 992 -30.41 6.48 3.04
CA ARG A 992 -29.78 7.03 4.25
C ARG A 992 -29.47 5.92 5.23
N PHE A 993 -28.21 5.52 5.31
CA PHE A 993 -27.72 4.65 6.37
C PHE A 993 -27.70 5.43 7.69
N VAL A 994 -28.18 4.80 8.75
CA VAL A 994 -28.21 5.31 10.12
C VAL A 994 -27.64 4.22 11.02
N ALA A 995 -26.48 4.49 11.60
CA ALA A 995 -25.79 3.64 12.54
C ALA A 995 -25.88 4.20 13.96
N GLN A 996 -26.18 3.34 14.92
CA GLN A 996 -26.29 3.68 16.34
C GLN A 996 -25.67 2.58 17.19
N GLY A 997 -24.96 2.97 18.24
CA GLY A 997 -24.33 2.03 19.16
C GLY A 997 -23.52 2.75 20.24
N LYS A 998 -22.57 2.04 20.84
CA LYS A 998 -21.59 2.61 21.78
C LYS A 998 -20.19 2.63 21.16
N ALA A 999 -19.48 3.74 21.34
CA ALA A 999 -18.05 3.83 21.02
C ALA A 999 -17.24 2.99 22.01
N ALA A 1000 -15.94 2.79 21.76
CA ALA A 1000 -15.07 1.95 22.61
C ALA A 1000 -15.07 2.33 24.11
N ASN A 1001 -15.35 3.60 24.44
CA ASN A 1001 -15.45 4.11 25.81
C ASN A 1001 -16.87 4.00 26.43
N GLY A 1002 -17.81 3.30 25.76
CA GLY A 1002 -19.19 3.11 26.20
C GLY A 1002 -20.16 4.28 25.93
N GLN A 1003 -19.69 5.41 25.38
CA GLN A 1003 -20.55 6.54 25.05
C GLN A 1003 -21.46 6.23 23.85
N PRO A 1004 -22.75 6.61 23.87
CA PRO A 1004 -23.63 6.44 22.72
C PRO A 1004 -23.20 7.34 21.55
N PHE A 1005 -23.33 6.85 20.32
CA PHE A 1005 -23.08 7.62 19.09
C PHE A 1005 -24.21 7.50 18.08
N THR A 1006 -24.18 8.38 17.09
CA THR A 1006 -24.91 8.19 15.82
C THR A 1006 -24.00 8.58 14.67
N ARG A 1007 -24.05 7.80 13.58
CA ARG A 1007 -23.44 8.13 12.29
C ARG A 1007 -24.49 7.96 11.21
N GLU A 1008 -24.43 8.83 10.22
CA GLU A 1008 -25.28 8.75 9.03
C GLU A 1008 -24.39 8.73 7.79
N ARG A 1009 -24.83 8.06 6.72
CA ARG A 1009 -24.20 8.13 5.40
C ARG A 1009 -25.30 8.13 4.35
N LEU A 1010 -25.27 9.10 3.45
CA LEU A 1010 -26.21 9.20 2.34
C LEU A 1010 -25.59 8.54 1.10
N SER A 1011 -26.36 7.68 0.44
CA SER A 1011 -26.05 7.11 -0.86
C SER A 1011 -27.31 7.15 -1.75
N SER A 1012 -27.23 6.63 -2.97
CA SER A 1012 -28.35 6.60 -3.91
C SER A 1012 -28.36 5.34 -4.75
N ALA A 1013 -29.56 4.89 -5.12
CA ALA A 1013 -29.78 3.90 -6.17
C ALA A 1013 -30.60 4.53 -7.31
N ALA A 1014 -30.68 3.86 -8.46
CA ALA A 1014 -31.38 4.38 -9.63
C ALA A 1014 -32.25 3.31 -10.29
N ALA A 1015 -33.33 3.71 -10.95
CA ALA A 1015 -34.09 2.81 -11.82
C ALA A 1015 -34.64 3.56 -13.04
N TRP A 1016 -34.64 2.93 -14.22
CA TRP A 1016 -35.19 3.52 -15.44
C TRP A 1016 -35.80 2.46 -16.37
N VAL A 1017 -36.62 2.91 -17.32
CA VAL A 1017 -37.31 2.03 -18.29
C VAL A 1017 -36.56 2.08 -19.63
N GLY A 1018 -35.89 0.99 -19.99
CA GLY A 1018 -35.10 0.85 -21.22
C GLY A 1018 -34.39 -0.52 -21.28
N GLU A 1019 -33.63 -0.80 -22.35
CA GLU A 1019 -32.80 -2.00 -22.42
C GLU A 1019 -31.63 -1.92 -21.41
N THR A 1020 -31.30 -3.06 -20.81
CA THR A 1020 -30.48 -3.18 -19.58
C THR A 1020 -29.10 -3.79 -19.81
N ARG A 1021 -28.48 -3.53 -20.96
CA ARG A 1021 -27.13 -4.03 -21.27
C ARG A 1021 -26.26 -2.98 -21.94
N PRO A 1022 -24.97 -2.86 -21.59
CA PRO A 1022 -24.00 -2.30 -22.53
C PRO A 1022 -23.99 -3.18 -23.81
N PRO A 1023 -23.71 -2.62 -24.99
CA PRO A 1023 -23.40 -3.42 -26.16
C PRO A 1023 -22.27 -4.39 -25.82
N ALA A 1024 -22.36 -5.64 -26.29
CA ALA A 1024 -21.20 -6.52 -26.25
C ALA A 1024 -20.10 -5.94 -27.15
N GLU A 1025 -18.86 -6.09 -26.72
CA GLU A 1025 -17.64 -5.67 -27.43
C GLU A 1025 -17.64 -6.12 -28.90
N GLY A 1026 -17.07 -5.28 -29.77
CA GLY A 1026 -16.86 -5.55 -31.19
C GLY A 1026 -15.59 -4.89 -31.71
#